data_AF-A0A432ER64-F1
#
_entry.id   AF-A0A432ER64-F1
#
_cell.length_a   1.000
_cell.length_b   1.000
_cell.length_c   1.000
_cell.angle_alpha   90.00
_cell.angle_beta   90.00
_cell.angle_gamma   90.00
#
_symmetry.space_group_name_H-M   'P 1'
#
loop_
_entity.id
_entity.type
_entity.pdbx_description
1 polymer ?
#
loop_
_entity_poly.entity_id
_entity_poly.type
_entity_poly.pdbx_seq_one_letter_code
_entity_poly.pdbx_strand_id
1 'polypeptide(L)'
;MKKTISLFLLITSLVSSLVARSGETVHHDLKVAVNPATSTLEVLDSITLPQKACQPQCLFSLDKGLSLSFLPPSVKNYPTPVQQVNAWSVSPDASGRLTLKYAGTIRHGLENISDAVGKAQQVTRGTISEQGVYLDSASHWYPVFYNEQGELPVSFSLQVSLPEGWKAISQGQRSGNTWAESSPQQEIYLVAGKYRLYQRPLKSPGDKGEALVYLHEADDDLAERYLRVTDEYVNMYSKLLGDYPYTKFALAENFWESGYGMPSFTLLGPRVMRFPFILTSSYPHEILHNWWGNGVYVDYASGNWCEGLTSYQADHYFKEKAGKGADYRREALQKYADYVKKGDDFPLAEFHGRHGDISAAIGYSKGMMFFHMLKNRLGKSIFINGLRRLYSDFLFRQASFDDIRRSMEAASGEKLDAFFDQWIKRAGAPALALADARQASTDGGNVVNFSLKQTQPGDVYDLRIPVVIRLSGQSEPLRKVVRMSKKSQQFTFPVSAEAVSLAIDPQYDLFRQLDPSEIPVSLGQFFASKKALIVLPQQASPEMMAAWRKLARGWAASRPGDWKIVKEQNLENLPDDTAVLLLGWGNHFASMIGDQIAFDPDTLSIDGSNISKADHSIMLTTGRNGQVLAWLTADRADAIPGLARKLPHYGKYSYVAFSGAAPTIGLKGNWQITASPLMAEFHRPGPASSPQSTKR
;
A
#
# COMPACT_ATOMS: atom_id res chain seq x y z
N MET A 1 -3.56 -15.78 2.06
CA MET A 1 -3.58 -16.85 1.04
C MET A 1 -2.38 -16.62 0.13
N LYS A 2 -1.22 -17.24 0.34
CA LYS A 2 -0.89 -18.63 0.01
C LYS A 2 -0.61 -19.48 1.26
N LYS A 3 -1.66 -20.07 1.84
CA LYS A 3 -1.54 -21.29 2.66
C LYS A 3 -2.12 -22.44 1.86
N THR A 4 -1.46 -22.74 0.75
CA THR A 4 -1.58 -24.00 0.02
C THR A 4 -0.43 -24.03 -0.98
N ILE A 5 0.31 -25.15 -0.98
CA ILE A 5 1.53 -25.42 -1.75
C ILE A 5 2.83 -24.92 -1.08
N SER A 6 2.99 -25.25 0.21
CA SER A 6 4.30 -25.69 0.73
C SER A 6 4.10 -27.09 1.29
N LEU A 7 3.91 -28.06 0.39
CA LEU A 7 4.04 -29.47 0.71
C LEU A 7 4.50 -30.25 -0.54
N PHE A 8 5.59 -29.77 -1.13
CA PHE A 8 6.45 -30.58 -2.00
C PHE A 8 7.91 -30.20 -1.72
N LEU A 9 8.27 -30.22 -0.44
CA LEU A 9 9.67 -30.05 0.00
C LEU A 9 9.76 -30.65 1.40
N LEU A 10 10.09 -31.94 1.46
CA LEU A 10 10.79 -32.49 2.59
C LEU A 10 12.07 -33.14 2.06
N ILE A 11 13.20 -32.64 2.57
CA ILE A 11 14.55 -33.22 2.53
C ILE A 11 15.38 -32.90 1.28
N THR A 12 15.97 -31.70 1.23
CA THR A 12 17.37 -31.47 1.61
C THR A 12 17.75 -30.00 1.43
N SER A 13 18.34 -29.45 2.48
CA SER A 13 19.13 -28.22 2.47
C SER A 13 20.31 -28.37 1.52
N LEU A 14 20.42 -27.53 0.49
CA LEU A 14 21.68 -26.89 0.08
C LEU A 14 21.41 -25.83 -1.00
N VAL A 15 22.10 -24.71 -0.84
CA VAL A 15 22.14 -23.49 -1.65
C VAL A 15 22.16 -23.77 -3.16
N SER A 16 21.30 -23.10 -3.93
CA SER A 16 21.58 -22.62 -5.30
C SER A 16 20.52 -21.62 -5.74
N SER A 17 20.89 -20.34 -5.80
CA SER A 17 20.16 -19.30 -6.53
C SER A 17 20.28 -19.57 -8.03
N LEU A 18 19.21 -20.05 -8.66
CA LEU A 18 19.18 -20.31 -10.10
C LEU A 18 18.32 -19.28 -10.82
N VAL A 19 19.03 -18.45 -11.56
CA VAL A 19 18.51 -17.61 -12.63
C VAL A 19 17.73 -18.47 -13.62
N ALA A 20 16.45 -18.15 -13.86
CA ALA A 20 15.71 -18.69 -15.00
C ALA A 20 16.50 -18.35 -16.29
N ARG A 21 17.02 -19.38 -16.96
CA ARG A 21 17.72 -19.27 -18.24
C ARG A 21 16.68 -19.36 -19.38
N SER A 22 16.90 -18.58 -20.44
CA SER A 22 16.18 -18.75 -21.70
C SER A 22 16.33 -20.20 -22.19
N GLY A 23 15.21 -20.94 -22.31
CA GLY A 23 15.19 -22.35 -22.74
C GLY A 23 14.36 -23.29 -21.85
N GLU A 24 13.72 -22.79 -20.80
CA GLU A 24 12.95 -23.57 -19.82
C GLU A 24 11.44 -23.26 -19.82
N THR A 25 10.93 -22.62 -20.88
CA THR A 25 9.53 -22.21 -20.99
C THR A 25 8.69 -23.28 -21.67
N VAL A 26 7.54 -23.62 -21.08
CA VAL A 26 6.52 -24.45 -21.72
C VAL A 26 5.67 -23.56 -22.63
N HIS A 27 5.48 -23.96 -23.89
CA HIS A 27 4.57 -23.25 -24.78
C HIS A 27 3.24 -24.01 -24.89
N HIS A 28 2.14 -23.32 -24.68
CA HIS A 28 0.78 -23.84 -24.84
C HIS A 28 0.11 -23.24 -26.08
N ASP A 29 -0.45 -24.07 -26.96
CA ASP A 29 -1.36 -23.64 -28.03
C ASP A 29 -2.76 -24.17 -27.72
N LEU A 30 -3.56 -23.31 -27.07
CA LEU A 30 -4.82 -23.62 -26.42
C LEU A 30 -6.00 -23.24 -27.29
N LYS A 31 -6.85 -24.22 -27.60
CA LYS A 31 -8.21 -23.99 -28.11
C LYS A 31 -9.21 -24.35 -27.03
N VAL A 32 -9.90 -23.34 -26.51
CA VAL A 32 -10.74 -23.43 -25.32
C VAL A 32 -12.17 -23.10 -25.69
N ALA A 33 -13.11 -24.00 -25.40
CA ALA A 33 -14.53 -23.72 -25.44
C ALA A 33 -15.05 -23.61 -24.00
N VAL A 34 -15.63 -22.45 -23.64
CA VAL A 34 -16.19 -22.22 -22.30
C VAL A 34 -17.70 -22.09 -22.39
N ASN A 35 -18.40 -22.83 -21.52
CA ASN A 35 -19.85 -22.72 -21.35
C ASN A 35 -20.20 -22.22 -19.94
N PRO A 36 -20.47 -20.91 -19.79
CA PRO A 36 -20.89 -20.29 -18.53
C PRO A 36 -22.14 -20.88 -17.89
N ALA A 37 -23.11 -21.36 -18.70
CA ALA A 37 -24.39 -21.87 -18.20
C ALA A 37 -24.25 -23.24 -17.52
N THR A 38 -23.29 -24.05 -17.96
CA THR A 38 -23.00 -25.38 -17.39
C THR A 38 -21.76 -25.39 -16.50
N SER A 39 -21.08 -24.25 -16.33
CA SER A 39 -19.79 -24.14 -15.62
C SER A 39 -18.68 -25.02 -16.21
N THR A 40 -18.75 -25.34 -17.51
CA THR A 40 -17.81 -26.28 -18.14
C THR A 40 -16.80 -25.59 -19.05
N LEU A 41 -15.66 -26.25 -19.23
CA LEU A 41 -14.70 -25.97 -20.28
C LEU A 41 -14.29 -27.24 -21.01
N GLU A 42 -13.96 -27.09 -22.30
CA GLU A 42 -13.31 -28.10 -23.13
C GLU A 42 -12.06 -27.49 -23.74
N VAL A 43 -10.93 -28.21 -23.68
CA VAL A 43 -9.65 -27.71 -24.17
C VAL A 43 -8.97 -28.75 -25.03
N LEU A 44 -8.44 -28.28 -26.16
CA LEU A 44 -7.40 -28.93 -26.93
C LEU A 44 -6.12 -28.09 -26.78
N ASP A 45 -5.09 -28.69 -26.18
CA ASP A 45 -3.81 -28.04 -25.91
C ASP A 45 -2.69 -28.76 -26.67
N SER A 46 -1.98 -28.02 -27.52
CA SER A 46 -0.74 -28.49 -28.16
C SER A 46 0.46 -27.85 -27.47
N ILE A 47 1.18 -28.66 -26.72
CA ILE A 47 2.20 -28.24 -25.77
C ILE A 47 3.59 -28.51 -26.34
N THR A 48 4.48 -27.53 -26.27
CA THR A 48 5.91 -27.71 -26.53
C THR A 48 6.66 -27.66 -25.19
N LEU A 49 7.29 -28.78 -24.83
CA LEU A 49 8.01 -28.95 -23.57
C LEU A 49 9.48 -28.55 -23.72
N PRO A 50 10.06 -27.85 -22.73
CA PRO A 50 11.49 -27.59 -22.68
C PRO A 50 12.25 -28.87 -22.37
N GLN A 51 12.75 -29.55 -23.41
CA GLN A 51 13.34 -30.90 -23.30
C GLN A 51 14.38 -31.03 -22.19
N LYS A 52 15.28 -30.04 -22.03
CA LYS A 52 16.32 -30.08 -20.98
C LYS A 52 15.75 -29.96 -19.56
N ALA A 53 14.76 -29.09 -19.37
CA ALA A 53 14.14 -28.87 -18.06
C ALA A 53 13.19 -30.00 -17.66
N CYS A 54 12.73 -30.80 -18.64
CA CYS A 54 11.85 -31.95 -18.43
C CYS A 54 12.55 -33.31 -18.54
N GLN A 55 13.88 -33.37 -18.47
CA GLN A 55 14.62 -34.62 -18.40
C GLN A 55 14.89 -35.04 -16.94
N PRO A 56 14.68 -36.32 -16.56
CA PRO A 56 14.13 -37.42 -17.37
C PRO A 56 12.58 -37.38 -17.51
N GLN A 57 11.91 -36.59 -16.67
CA GLN A 57 10.46 -36.35 -16.74
C GLN A 57 10.09 -34.99 -16.13
N CYS A 58 8.97 -34.43 -16.56
CA CYS A 58 8.26 -33.36 -15.88
C CYS A 58 6.98 -33.90 -15.24
N LEU A 59 6.46 -33.20 -14.23
CA LEU A 59 5.12 -33.41 -13.71
C LEU A 59 4.19 -32.33 -14.25
N PHE A 60 2.90 -32.64 -14.42
CA PHE A 60 1.89 -31.62 -14.59
C PHE A 60 0.61 -31.97 -13.84
N SER A 61 -0.21 -30.95 -13.59
CA SER A 61 -1.48 -31.11 -12.90
C SER A 61 -2.62 -30.33 -13.56
N LEU A 62 -3.84 -30.84 -13.39
CA LEU A 62 -5.11 -30.22 -13.78
C LEU A 62 -6.07 -30.26 -12.59
N ASP A 63 -7.04 -29.35 -12.56
CA ASP A 63 -8.12 -29.39 -11.58
C ASP A 63 -8.79 -30.76 -11.56
N LYS A 64 -9.18 -31.23 -10.37
CA LYS A 64 -9.85 -32.53 -10.21
C LYS A 64 -11.18 -32.62 -10.95
N GLY A 65 -11.83 -31.49 -11.21
CA GLY A 65 -13.03 -31.37 -12.04
C GLY A 65 -12.78 -31.56 -13.53
N LEU A 66 -11.52 -31.62 -13.99
CA LEU A 66 -11.14 -31.84 -15.38
C LEU A 66 -10.66 -33.28 -15.61
N SER A 67 -11.11 -33.87 -16.71
CA SER A 67 -10.74 -35.21 -17.14
C SER A 67 -10.10 -35.20 -18.52
N LEU A 68 -8.97 -35.89 -18.65
CA LEU A 68 -8.35 -36.14 -19.95
C LEU A 68 -9.25 -37.06 -20.79
N SER A 69 -9.52 -36.70 -22.05
CA SER A 69 -10.29 -37.54 -22.98
C SER A 69 -9.53 -38.80 -23.39
N PHE A 70 -8.20 -38.74 -23.41
CA PHE A 70 -7.30 -39.86 -23.61
C PHE A 70 -5.96 -39.57 -22.92
N LEU A 71 -5.22 -40.62 -22.56
CA LEU A 71 -3.90 -40.51 -21.97
C LEU A 71 -2.84 -40.84 -23.04
N PRO A 72 -2.00 -39.89 -23.48
CA PRO A 72 -0.92 -40.18 -24.42
C PRO A 72 0.06 -41.22 -23.85
N PRO A 73 0.71 -42.09 -24.66
CA PRO A 73 1.62 -43.12 -24.16
C PRO A 73 2.83 -42.59 -23.36
N SER A 74 3.26 -41.36 -23.63
CA SER A 74 4.33 -40.67 -22.91
C SER A 74 3.90 -40.13 -21.54
N VAL A 75 2.60 -40.15 -21.23
CA VAL A 75 2.01 -39.61 -20.01
C VAL A 75 1.57 -40.75 -19.09
N LYS A 76 1.92 -40.66 -17.80
CA LYS A 76 1.52 -41.64 -16.78
C LYS A 76 0.86 -40.94 -15.60
N ASN A 77 -0.13 -41.58 -15.00
CA ASN A 77 -0.72 -41.08 -13.76
C ASN A 77 0.36 -40.96 -12.67
N TYR A 78 0.34 -39.86 -11.92
CA TYR A 78 1.28 -39.60 -10.83
C TYR A 78 0.50 -39.37 -9.53
N PRO A 79 0.75 -40.15 -8.47
CA PRO A 79 0.08 -39.94 -7.19
C PRO A 79 0.42 -38.57 -6.60
N THR A 80 -0.61 -37.82 -6.19
CA THR A 80 -0.45 -36.52 -5.52
C THR A 80 -1.25 -36.47 -4.22
N PRO A 81 -0.70 -35.93 -3.12
CA PRO A 81 -1.44 -35.70 -1.89
C PRO A 81 -2.40 -34.49 -2.00
N VAL A 82 -2.28 -33.68 -3.05
CA VAL A 82 -3.09 -32.47 -3.24
C VAL A 82 -4.47 -32.85 -3.75
N GLN A 83 -5.48 -32.79 -2.88
CA GLN A 83 -6.83 -33.29 -3.16
C GLN A 83 -7.58 -32.54 -4.27
N GLN A 84 -7.13 -31.31 -4.57
CA GLN A 84 -7.79 -30.41 -5.52
C GLN A 84 -7.40 -30.67 -6.98
N VAL A 85 -6.37 -31.48 -7.24
CA VAL A 85 -5.83 -31.70 -8.58
C VAL A 85 -5.60 -33.17 -8.87
N ASN A 86 -5.63 -33.52 -10.15
CA ASN A 86 -5.05 -34.75 -10.67
C ASN A 86 -3.66 -34.44 -11.22
N ALA A 87 -2.71 -35.37 -11.07
CA ALA A 87 -1.33 -35.17 -11.51
C ALA A 87 -0.84 -36.31 -12.41
N TRP A 88 0.07 -35.98 -13.30
CA TRP A 88 0.69 -36.89 -14.27
C TRP A 88 2.18 -36.60 -14.40
N SER A 89 2.95 -37.61 -14.79
CA SER A 89 4.30 -37.44 -15.28
C SER A 89 4.33 -37.56 -16.80
N VAL A 90 5.22 -36.82 -17.44
CA VAL A 90 5.51 -36.92 -18.87
C VAL A 90 7.01 -37.00 -19.10
N SER A 91 7.44 -37.97 -19.90
CA SER A 91 8.79 -38.01 -20.46
C SER A 91 8.75 -37.45 -21.88
N PRO A 92 9.39 -36.31 -22.16
CA PRO A 92 9.36 -35.72 -23.49
C PRO A 92 10.02 -36.66 -24.50
N ASP A 93 9.36 -36.86 -25.64
CA ASP A 93 9.96 -37.58 -26.76
C ASP A 93 10.91 -36.67 -27.57
N ALA A 94 11.50 -37.19 -28.64
CA ALA A 94 12.42 -36.44 -29.49
C ALA A 94 11.80 -35.18 -30.12
N SER A 95 10.47 -35.12 -30.28
CA SER A 95 9.75 -33.95 -30.78
C SER A 95 9.53 -32.88 -29.70
N GLY A 96 9.53 -33.28 -28.42
CA GLY A 96 9.19 -32.41 -27.30
C GLY A 96 7.74 -31.91 -27.32
N ARG A 97 6.87 -32.51 -28.13
CA ARG A 97 5.48 -32.12 -28.28
C ARG A 97 4.54 -33.06 -27.53
N LEU A 98 3.49 -32.50 -26.96
CA LEU A 98 2.44 -33.20 -26.25
C LEU A 98 1.09 -32.60 -26.64
N THR A 99 0.11 -33.42 -27.02
CA THR A 99 -1.26 -32.95 -27.23
C THR A 99 -2.16 -33.52 -26.16
N LEU A 100 -2.85 -32.65 -25.43
CA LEU A 100 -3.84 -33.02 -24.43
C LEU A 100 -5.22 -32.54 -24.87
N LYS A 101 -6.22 -33.39 -24.68
CA LYS A 101 -7.63 -33.01 -24.78
C LYS A 101 -8.28 -33.29 -23.43
N TYR A 102 -8.92 -32.29 -22.85
CA TYR A 102 -9.55 -32.43 -21.54
C TYR A 102 -10.79 -31.54 -21.41
N ALA A 103 -11.70 -31.96 -20.55
CA ALA A 103 -12.96 -31.27 -20.34
C ALA A 103 -13.48 -31.51 -18.92
N GLY A 104 -14.37 -30.63 -18.47
CA GLY A 104 -15.06 -30.81 -17.19
C GLY A 104 -15.56 -29.49 -16.63
N THR A 105 -15.76 -29.46 -15.31
CA THR A 105 -16.39 -28.34 -14.60
C THR A 105 -15.40 -27.67 -13.67
N ILE A 106 -15.32 -26.32 -13.74
CA ILE A 106 -14.60 -25.51 -12.74
C ILE A 106 -15.59 -24.51 -12.15
N ARG A 107 -15.92 -24.68 -10.87
CA ARG A 107 -16.86 -23.83 -10.14
C ARG A 107 -16.49 -23.76 -8.66
N HIS A 108 -15.37 -23.11 -8.36
CA HIS A 108 -14.98 -22.85 -6.98
C HIS A 108 -15.67 -21.57 -6.48
N GLY A 109 -16.37 -21.66 -5.36
CA GLY A 109 -17.11 -20.53 -4.79
C GLY A 109 -16.20 -19.36 -4.36
N LEU A 110 -16.81 -18.21 -4.12
CA LEU A 110 -16.11 -17.09 -3.49
C LEU A 110 -15.93 -17.37 -1.99
N GLU A 111 -14.69 -17.30 -1.53
CA GLU A 111 -14.32 -17.39 -0.13
C GLU A 111 -14.05 -15.98 0.41
N ASN A 112 -14.46 -15.73 1.65
CA ASN A 112 -14.13 -14.49 2.36
C ASN A 112 -12.84 -14.68 3.14
N ILE A 113 -11.79 -13.94 2.79
CA ILE A 113 -10.63 -13.78 3.64
C ILE A 113 -10.82 -12.51 4.46
N SER A 114 -10.79 -12.62 5.79
CA SER A 114 -10.68 -11.45 6.65
C SER A 114 -9.27 -10.87 6.56
N ASP A 115 -9.13 -9.64 6.09
CA ASP A 115 -7.98 -8.82 6.49
C ASP A 115 -8.10 -8.49 7.99
N ALA A 116 -6.97 -8.28 8.67
CA ALA A 116 -6.91 -7.96 10.12
C ALA A 116 -7.80 -6.77 10.56
N VAL A 117 -8.29 -5.95 9.61
CA VAL A 117 -9.18 -4.81 9.84
C VAL A 117 -10.68 -5.17 9.72
N GLY A 118 -11.03 -6.45 9.64
CA GLY A 118 -12.44 -6.88 9.48
C GLY A 118 -13.04 -6.53 8.12
N LYS A 119 -12.21 -6.21 7.12
CA LYS A 119 -12.62 -6.14 5.72
C LYS A 119 -12.49 -7.54 5.13
N ALA A 120 -13.62 -8.14 4.74
CA ALA A 120 -13.61 -9.37 3.98
C ALA A 120 -13.22 -9.06 2.52
N GLN A 121 -12.15 -9.66 2.03
CA GLN A 121 -11.86 -9.76 0.61
C GLN A 121 -12.43 -11.06 0.07
N GLN A 122 -13.05 -11.00 -1.10
CA GLN A 122 -13.59 -12.17 -1.78
C GLN A 122 -12.58 -12.70 -2.79
N VAL A 123 -12.26 -13.97 -2.68
CA VAL A 123 -11.29 -14.67 -3.54
C VAL A 123 -11.91 -15.96 -4.05
N THR A 124 -11.42 -16.46 -5.17
CA THR A 124 -11.79 -17.80 -5.67
C THR A 124 -10.54 -18.46 -6.22
N ARG A 125 -10.48 -19.79 -6.16
CA ARG A 125 -9.47 -20.57 -6.87
C ARG A 125 -9.72 -20.62 -8.38
N GLY A 126 -10.89 -20.23 -8.85
CA GLY A 126 -11.27 -20.28 -10.26
C GLY A 126 -12.73 -20.64 -10.43
N THR A 127 -13.46 -19.94 -11.30
CA THR A 127 -14.89 -20.18 -11.50
C THR A 127 -15.34 -19.85 -12.90
N ILE A 128 -16.23 -20.68 -13.43
CA ILE A 128 -17.00 -20.46 -14.66
C ILE A 128 -18.46 -20.37 -14.25
N SER A 129 -19.10 -19.25 -14.54
CA SER A 129 -20.52 -19.03 -14.24
C SER A 129 -21.14 -18.02 -15.19
N GLU A 130 -22.46 -17.92 -15.21
CA GLU A 130 -23.17 -16.91 -15.99
C GLU A 130 -22.83 -15.46 -15.60
N GLN A 131 -22.33 -15.23 -14.38
CA GLN A 131 -21.86 -13.91 -13.93
C GLN A 131 -20.52 -13.53 -14.58
N GLY A 132 -19.70 -14.53 -14.90
CA GLY A 132 -18.38 -14.35 -15.48
C GLY A 132 -17.48 -15.56 -15.27
N VAL A 133 -16.30 -15.49 -15.90
CA VAL A 133 -15.23 -16.47 -15.84
C VAL A 133 -14.01 -15.80 -15.23
N TYR A 134 -13.39 -16.45 -14.25
CA TYR A 134 -12.08 -16.11 -13.71
C TYR A 134 -11.29 -17.39 -13.55
N LEU A 135 -10.18 -17.51 -14.26
CA LEU A 135 -9.26 -18.64 -14.20
C LEU A 135 -7.81 -18.12 -14.24
N ASP A 136 -6.99 -18.64 -13.33
CA ASP A 136 -5.55 -18.38 -13.19
C ASP A 136 -4.80 -19.71 -12.95
N SER A 137 -3.50 -19.69 -12.72
CA SER A 137 -2.72 -20.92 -12.46
C SER A 137 -3.25 -21.73 -11.27
N ALA A 138 -3.76 -21.08 -10.21
CA ALA A 138 -4.25 -21.73 -9.00
C ALA A 138 -5.53 -22.56 -9.22
N SER A 139 -6.24 -22.27 -10.32
CA SER A 139 -7.38 -23.08 -10.77
C SER A 139 -6.96 -24.38 -11.45
N HIS A 140 -5.70 -24.51 -11.89
CA HIS A 140 -5.23 -25.63 -12.72
C HIS A 140 -6.15 -25.92 -13.93
N TRP A 141 -6.68 -24.85 -14.56
CA TRP A 141 -7.54 -24.94 -15.74
C TRP A 141 -6.78 -25.34 -17.01
N TYR A 142 -5.47 -25.15 -17.01
CA TYR A 142 -4.53 -25.66 -17.99
C TYR A 142 -3.46 -26.52 -17.31
N PRO A 143 -2.75 -27.39 -18.06
CA PRO A 143 -1.70 -28.23 -17.49
C PRO A 143 -0.57 -27.35 -16.94
N VAL A 144 -0.43 -27.28 -15.62
CA VAL A 144 0.67 -26.56 -14.97
C VAL A 144 1.85 -27.51 -14.81
N PHE A 145 3.01 -27.19 -15.40
CA PHE A 145 4.17 -28.07 -15.42
C PHE A 145 5.18 -27.74 -14.31
N TYR A 146 5.79 -28.79 -13.77
CA TYR A 146 6.80 -28.73 -12.71
C TYR A 146 8.00 -29.60 -13.04
N ASN A 147 9.19 -29.13 -12.65
CA ASN A 147 10.40 -29.93 -12.55
C ASN A 147 10.92 -29.96 -11.10
N GLU A 148 12.14 -30.46 -10.88
CA GLU A 148 12.74 -30.52 -9.54
C GLU A 148 12.96 -29.14 -8.90
N GLN A 149 13.05 -28.08 -9.71
CA GLN A 149 13.24 -26.70 -9.27
C GLN A 149 11.92 -25.96 -9.02
N GLY A 150 10.78 -26.53 -9.42
CA GLY A 150 9.45 -25.97 -9.20
C GLY A 150 8.64 -25.81 -10.48
N GLU A 151 7.71 -24.84 -10.46
CA GLU A 151 6.84 -24.55 -11.59
C GLU A 151 7.64 -23.95 -12.77
N LEU A 152 7.35 -24.44 -13.97
CA LEU A 152 7.98 -23.95 -15.20
C LEU A 152 7.23 -22.74 -15.74
N PRO A 153 7.94 -21.70 -16.20
CA PRO A 153 7.30 -20.55 -16.83
C PRO A 153 6.61 -20.94 -18.14
N VAL A 154 5.59 -20.16 -18.52
CA VAL A 154 4.72 -20.46 -19.65
C VAL A 154 4.75 -19.36 -20.71
N SER A 155 4.61 -19.74 -21.96
CA SER A 155 4.20 -18.86 -23.06
C SER A 155 3.00 -19.49 -23.72
N PHE A 156 2.17 -18.72 -24.43
CA PHE A 156 0.94 -19.27 -24.97
C PHE A 156 0.40 -18.57 -26.20
N SER A 157 -0.35 -19.35 -26.99
CA SER A 157 -1.40 -18.90 -27.90
C SER A 157 -2.72 -19.43 -27.36
N LEU A 158 -3.75 -18.60 -27.28
CA LEU A 158 -5.03 -18.92 -26.65
C LEU A 158 -6.17 -18.46 -27.55
N GLN A 159 -6.95 -19.40 -28.08
CA GLN A 159 -8.19 -19.14 -28.80
C GLN A 159 -9.38 -19.55 -27.94
N VAL A 160 -10.26 -18.59 -27.62
CA VAL A 160 -11.42 -18.83 -26.76
C VAL A 160 -12.74 -18.75 -27.54
N SER A 161 -13.48 -19.86 -27.57
CA SER A 161 -14.86 -19.94 -28.02
C SER A 161 -15.79 -19.66 -26.83
N LEU A 162 -16.63 -18.64 -26.96
CA LEU A 162 -17.54 -18.14 -25.93
C LEU A 162 -18.96 -17.96 -26.49
N PRO A 163 -20.00 -17.89 -25.64
CA PRO A 163 -21.34 -17.51 -26.07
C PRO A 163 -21.38 -16.12 -26.71
N GLU A 164 -22.43 -15.86 -27.48
CA GLU A 164 -22.63 -14.55 -28.11
C GLU A 164 -22.63 -13.41 -27.09
N GLY A 165 -21.97 -12.30 -27.43
CA GLY A 165 -21.85 -11.11 -26.59
C GLY A 165 -20.77 -11.19 -25.49
N TRP A 166 -20.17 -12.36 -25.27
CA TRP A 166 -19.04 -12.51 -24.33
C TRP A 166 -17.71 -12.12 -24.96
N LYS A 167 -16.80 -11.60 -24.13
CA LYS A 167 -15.42 -11.28 -24.50
C LYS A 167 -14.46 -11.95 -23.53
N ALA A 168 -13.37 -12.51 -24.06
CA ALA A 168 -12.26 -13.02 -23.28
C ALA A 168 -11.21 -11.92 -23.04
N ILE A 169 -10.54 -11.99 -21.90
CA ILE A 169 -9.43 -11.13 -21.50
C ILE A 169 -8.31 -12.05 -20.98
N SER A 170 -7.11 -11.86 -21.52
CA SER A 170 -5.88 -12.50 -21.07
C SER A 170 -4.74 -11.49 -21.16
N GLN A 171 -3.51 -11.93 -20.89
CA GLN A 171 -2.31 -11.16 -21.16
C GLN A 171 -1.83 -11.31 -22.62
N GLY A 172 -0.98 -10.39 -23.05
CA GLY A 172 -0.36 -10.40 -24.38
C GLY A 172 -1.18 -9.73 -25.48
N GLN A 173 -0.83 -10.07 -26.72
CA GLN A 173 -1.42 -9.52 -27.95
C GLN A 173 -2.81 -10.10 -28.17
N ARG A 174 -3.79 -9.24 -28.49
CA ARG A 174 -5.19 -9.64 -28.72
C ARG A 174 -5.58 -9.64 -30.19
N SER A 175 -6.50 -10.53 -30.55
CA SER A 175 -7.29 -10.48 -31.79
C SER A 175 -8.66 -11.11 -31.54
N GLY A 176 -9.68 -10.28 -31.29
CA GLY A 176 -11.00 -10.76 -30.84
C GLY A 176 -10.91 -11.48 -29.49
N ASN A 177 -11.33 -12.75 -29.44
CA ASN A 177 -11.18 -13.64 -28.29
C ASN A 177 -9.92 -14.53 -28.37
N THR A 178 -8.94 -14.13 -29.17
CA THR A 178 -7.63 -14.78 -29.28
C THR A 178 -6.57 -13.93 -28.60
N TRP A 179 -5.65 -14.58 -27.89
CA TRP A 179 -4.57 -13.96 -27.12
C TRP A 179 -3.25 -14.69 -27.38
N ALA A 180 -2.13 -13.98 -27.37
CA ALA A 180 -0.81 -14.59 -27.50
C ALA A 180 0.23 -13.83 -26.68
N GLU A 181 1.02 -14.56 -25.90
CA GLU A 181 2.18 -14.04 -25.19
C GLU A 181 3.37 -14.97 -25.42
N SER A 182 4.42 -14.43 -26.02
CA SER A 182 5.63 -15.18 -26.40
C SER A 182 6.73 -15.07 -25.34
N SER A 183 6.66 -14.05 -24.50
CA SER A 183 7.59 -13.85 -23.40
C SER A 183 7.25 -14.79 -22.24
N PRO A 184 8.23 -15.31 -21.49
CA PRO A 184 7.96 -16.16 -20.34
C PRO A 184 7.05 -15.46 -19.32
N GLN A 185 5.94 -16.10 -18.97
CA GLN A 185 4.98 -15.68 -17.94
C GLN A 185 5.00 -16.66 -16.76
N GLN A 186 4.54 -16.21 -15.60
CA GLN A 186 4.33 -17.10 -14.44
C GLN A 186 3.04 -17.91 -14.55
N GLU A 187 2.04 -17.45 -15.30
CA GLU A 187 0.75 -18.13 -15.42
C GLU A 187 -0.05 -17.67 -16.64
N ILE A 188 -1.14 -18.39 -16.96
CA ILE A 188 -2.12 -18.00 -18.00
C ILE A 188 -3.44 -17.59 -17.36
N TYR A 189 -3.86 -16.34 -17.55
CA TYR A 189 -5.17 -15.87 -17.11
C TYR A 189 -6.22 -16.06 -18.21
N LEU A 190 -7.41 -16.52 -17.84
CA LEU A 190 -8.61 -16.48 -18.67
C LEU A 190 -9.75 -15.85 -17.87
N VAL A 191 -10.03 -14.59 -18.19
CA VAL A 191 -11.20 -13.85 -17.69
C VAL A 191 -12.19 -13.71 -18.83
N ALA A 192 -13.48 -13.89 -18.59
CA ALA A 192 -14.48 -13.64 -19.60
C ALA A 192 -15.81 -13.17 -19.00
N GLY A 193 -16.53 -12.38 -19.78
CA GLY A 193 -17.83 -11.85 -19.36
C GLY A 193 -18.54 -11.16 -20.51
N LYS A 194 -19.79 -10.76 -20.26
CA LYS A 194 -20.49 -9.82 -21.13
C LYS A 194 -19.91 -8.43 -20.89
N TYR A 195 -19.20 -7.90 -21.88
CA TYR A 195 -18.47 -6.65 -21.76
C TYR A 195 -18.76 -5.69 -22.92
N ARG A 196 -18.95 -4.41 -22.58
CA ARG A 196 -18.71 -3.26 -23.45
C ARG A 196 -17.21 -2.96 -23.42
N LEU A 197 -16.61 -2.87 -24.62
CA LEU A 197 -15.18 -2.61 -24.78
C LEU A 197 -14.97 -1.20 -25.28
N TYR A 198 -14.13 -0.45 -24.58
CA TYR A 198 -13.61 0.85 -24.98
C TYR A 198 -12.10 0.76 -25.15
N GLN A 199 -11.55 1.50 -26.10
CA GLN A 199 -10.13 1.40 -26.43
C GLN A 199 -9.58 2.71 -26.99
N ARG A 200 -8.30 2.96 -26.74
CA ARG A 200 -7.50 4.00 -27.41
C ARG A 200 -6.04 3.56 -27.56
N PRO A 201 -5.30 4.07 -28.56
CA PRO A 201 -3.86 3.91 -28.61
C PRO A 201 -3.18 4.55 -27.38
N LEU A 202 -2.13 3.90 -26.88
CA LEU A 202 -1.18 4.49 -25.92
C LEU A 202 -0.22 5.43 -26.65
N LYS A 203 0.17 6.52 -26.00
CA LYS A 203 1.14 7.51 -26.50
C LYS A 203 2.52 7.36 -25.84
N SER A 204 2.81 6.20 -25.27
CA SER A 204 4.07 5.92 -24.60
C SER A 204 5.24 5.95 -25.59
N PRO A 205 6.48 6.30 -25.17
CA PRO A 205 7.65 6.22 -26.04
C PRO A 205 7.72 4.84 -26.71
N GLY A 206 7.84 4.81 -28.03
CA GLY A 206 7.88 3.57 -28.81
C GLY A 206 6.55 3.06 -29.41
N ASP A 207 5.41 3.73 -29.14
CA ASP A 207 4.09 3.57 -29.82
C ASP A 207 3.68 2.12 -30.21
N LYS A 208 3.56 1.21 -29.24
CA LYS A 208 3.21 -0.21 -29.52
C LYS A 208 2.11 -0.82 -28.66
N GLY A 209 1.17 -0.03 -28.13
CA GLY A 209 0.07 -0.65 -27.39
C GLY A 209 -1.23 0.13 -27.26
N GLU A 210 -2.19 -0.50 -26.60
CA GLU A 210 -3.54 0.01 -26.42
C GLU A 210 -3.91 0.12 -24.93
N ALA A 211 -4.63 1.19 -24.56
CA ALA A 211 -5.38 1.23 -23.31
C ALA A 211 -6.78 0.69 -23.59
N LEU A 212 -7.25 -0.23 -22.75
CA LEU A 212 -8.56 -0.87 -22.89
C LEU A 212 -9.38 -0.70 -21.60
N VAL A 213 -10.69 -0.60 -21.73
CA VAL A 213 -11.63 -0.68 -20.60
C VAL A 213 -12.76 -1.65 -20.96
N TYR A 214 -12.99 -2.63 -20.09
CA TYR A 214 -14.08 -3.60 -20.19
C TYR A 214 -15.09 -3.34 -19.06
N LEU A 215 -16.31 -2.96 -19.40
CA LEU A 215 -17.40 -2.71 -18.46
C LEU A 215 -18.57 -3.65 -18.71
N HIS A 216 -19.27 -4.09 -17.67
CA HIS A 216 -20.47 -4.91 -17.85
C HIS A 216 -21.61 -4.13 -18.49
N GLU A 217 -21.75 -2.85 -18.13
CA GLU A 217 -22.73 -1.91 -18.67
C GLU A 217 -22.02 -0.74 -19.38
N ALA A 218 -22.74 -0.02 -20.24
CA ALA A 218 -22.16 1.13 -20.93
C ALA A 218 -22.01 2.32 -19.97
N ASP A 219 -20.84 2.96 -19.98
CA ASP A 219 -20.52 4.15 -19.18
C ASP A 219 -19.32 4.85 -19.83
N ASP A 220 -19.60 5.70 -20.82
CA ASP A 220 -18.60 6.38 -21.65
C ASP A 220 -17.69 7.30 -20.81
N ASP A 221 -18.25 7.95 -19.79
CA ASP A 221 -17.53 8.88 -18.90
C ASP A 221 -16.55 8.15 -17.97
N LEU A 222 -16.95 7.00 -17.42
CA LEU A 222 -16.06 6.16 -16.63
C LEU A 222 -14.95 5.56 -17.51
N ALA A 223 -15.32 5.06 -18.69
CA ALA A 223 -14.37 4.50 -19.64
C ALA A 223 -13.33 5.54 -20.07
N GLU A 224 -13.74 6.74 -20.48
CA GLU A 224 -12.82 7.79 -20.91
C GLU A 224 -11.88 8.24 -19.79
N ARG A 225 -12.36 8.34 -18.55
CA ARG A 225 -11.50 8.65 -17.39
C ARG A 225 -10.39 7.60 -17.23
N TYR A 226 -10.72 6.32 -17.28
CA TYR A 226 -9.75 5.24 -17.13
C TYR A 226 -8.81 5.13 -18.33
N LEU A 227 -9.32 5.22 -19.55
CA LEU A 227 -8.53 5.24 -20.77
C LEU A 227 -7.48 6.36 -20.73
N ARG A 228 -7.87 7.57 -20.32
CA ARG A 228 -6.97 8.71 -20.18
C ARG A 228 -5.89 8.47 -19.14
N VAL A 229 -6.26 8.09 -17.91
CA VAL A 229 -5.25 7.92 -16.85
C VAL A 229 -4.34 6.70 -17.10
N THR A 230 -4.81 5.67 -17.79
CA THR A 230 -3.95 4.56 -18.25
C THR A 230 -2.85 5.07 -19.16
N ASP A 231 -3.20 5.85 -20.20
CA ASP A 231 -2.21 6.44 -21.11
C ASP A 231 -1.22 7.34 -20.36
N GLU A 232 -1.71 8.20 -19.47
CA GLU A 232 -0.87 9.08 -18.64
C GLU A 232 0.12 8.29 -17.78
N TYR A 233 -0.33 7.28 -17.05
CA TYR A 233 0.52 6.50 -16.15
C TYR A 233 1.48 5.56 -16.88
N VAL A 234 1.03 4.88 -17.94
CA VAL A 234 1.92 4.04 -18.75
C VAL A 234 3.03 4.89 -19.38
N ASN A 235 2.70 6.06 -19.93
CA ASN A 235 3.70 6.99 -20.47
C ASN A 235 4.66 7.51 -19.39
N MET A 236 4.14 7.87 -18.21
CA MET A 236 4.94 8.35 -17.09
C MET A 236 5.95 7.30 -16.62
N TYR A 237 5.49 6.06 -16.36
CA TYR A 237 6.36 4.98 -15.93
C TYR A 237 7.32 4.53 -17.02
N SER A 238 6.90 4.55 -18.29
CA SER A 238 7.81 4.24 -19.40
C SER A 238 9.00 5.20 -19.44
N LYS A 239 8.74 6.50 -19.29
CA LYS A 239 9.81 7.52 -19.19
C LYS A 239 10.68 7.34 -17.95
N LEU A 240 10.12 6.86 -16.85
CA LEU A 240 10.83 6.68 -15.60
C LEU A 240 11.73 5.44 -15.62
N LEU A 241 11.21 4.30 -16.07
CA LEU A 241 11.78 2.96 -15.84
C LEU A 241 12.25 2.24 -17.10
N GLY A 242 11.78 2.64 -18.27
CA GLY A 242 11.99 1.93 -19.54
C GLY A 242 10.66 1.48 -20.15
N ASP A 243 10.70 1.09 -21.41
CA ASP A 243 9.51 0.81 -22.22
C ASP A 243 8.52 -0.16 -21.57
N TYR A 244 7.22 0.09 -21.78
CA TYR A 244 6.16 -0.78 -21.28
C TYR A 244 6.29 -2.19 -21.90
N PRO A 245 6.25 -3.27 -21.10
CA PRO A 245 6.64 -4.60 -21.59
C PRO A 245 5.53 -5.37 -22.31
N TYR A 246 4.32 -4.84 -22.38
CA TYR A 246 3.16 -5.51 -23.01
C TYR A 246 2.57 -4.68 -24.15
N THR A 247 1.75 -5.34 -24.97
CA THR A 247 1.06 -4.69 -26.11
C THR A 247 -0.23 -3.97 -25.71
N LYS A 248 -0.71 -4.12 -24.47
CA LYS A 248 -1.88 -3.39 -23.94
C LYS A 248 -1.84 -3.27 -22.43
N PHE A 249 -2.60 -2.31 -21.89
CA PHE A 249 -3.04 -2.35 -20.50
C PHE A 249 -4.57 -2.23 -20.46
N ALA A 250 -5.25 -3.12 -19.74
CA ALA A 250 -6.70 -3.08 -19.60
C ALA A 250 -7.16 -2.85 -18.15
N LEU A 251 -8.16 -2.00 -17.96
CA LEU A 251 -9.06 -2.13 -16.82
C LEU A 251 -10.21 -3.06 -17.20
N ALA A 252 -10.51 -4.03 -16.35
CA ALA A 252 -11.69 -4.85 -16.50
C ALA A 252 -12.54 -4.82 -15.22
N GLU A 253 -13.82 -4.49 -15.39
CA GLU A 253 -14.82 -4.62 -14.34
C GLU A 253 -15.01 -6.11 -14.03
N ASN A 254 -14.89 -6.43 -12.75
CA ASN A 254 -15.08 -7.78 -12.26
C ASN A 254 -16.53 -7.99 -11.81
N PHE A 255 -16.99 -9.24 -11.74
CA PHE A 255 -18.34 -9.59 -11.28
C PHE A 255 -18.47 -9.72 -9.76
N TRP A 256 -17.38 -9.45 -9.01
CA TRP A 256 -17.37 -9.32 -7.56
C TRP A 256 -16.37 -8.24 -7.09
N GLU A 257 -16.46 -7.81 -5.83
CA GLU A 257 -15.56 -6.79 -5.29
C GLU A 257 -14.13 -7.31 -5.15
N SER A 258 -13.21 -6.73 -5.93
CA SER A 258 -11.81 -7.15 -6.05
C SER A 258 -10.89 -5.97 -6.39
N GLY A 259 -9.59 -6.21 -6.34
CA GLY A 259 -8.54 -5.29 -6.78
C GLY A 259 -7.27 -6.08 -7.04
N TYR A 260 -7.12 -6.61 -8.26
CA TYR A 260 -6.01 -7.47 -8.65
C TYR A 260 -5.19 -6.84 -9.78
N GLY A 261 -3.87 -6.79 -9.63
CA GLY A 261 -2.92 -6.35 -10.65
C GLY A 261 -2.33 -7.52 -11.44
N MET A 262 -2.87 -7.80 -12.62
CA MET A 262 -2.41 -8.88 -13.50
C MET A 262 -1.39 -8.39 -14.53
N PRO A 263 -0.61 -9.29 -15.17
CA PRO A 263 0.19 -8.94 -16.34
C PRO A 263 -0.68 -8.29 -17.42
N SER A 264 -0.44 -7.03 -17.77
CA SER A 264 -1.17 -6.26 -18.79
C SER A 264 -2.64 -5.90 -18.49
N PHE A 265 -3.18 -6.16 -17.30
CA PHE A 265 -4.53 -5.71 -16.94
C PHE A 265 -4.79 -5.70 -15.44
N THR A 266 -5.85 -5.02 -15.00
CA THR A 266 -6.33 -5.08 -13.61
C THR A 266 -7.81 -5.40 -13.56
N LEU A 267 -8.20 -6.20 -12.56
CA LEU A 267 -9.59 -6.49 -12.23
C LEU A 267 -10.01 -5.66 -11.02
N LEU A 268 -10.99 -4.77 -11.23
CA LEU A 268 -11.57 -3.97 -10.16
C LEU A 268 -13.03 -4.33 -9.94
N GLY A 269 -13.41 -4.35 -8.66
CA GLY A 269 -14.80 -4.53 -8.25
C GLY A 269 -15.71 -3.42 -8.76
N PRO A 270 -17.01 -3.73 -9.01
CA PRO A 270 -17.94 -2.81 -9.62
C PRO A 270 -18.11 -1.55 -8.75
N ARG A 271 -18.16 -1.66 -7.43
CA ARG A 271 -18.26 -0.46 -6.57
C ARG A 271 -16.93 0.26 -6.46
N VAL A 272 -15.84 -0.48 -6.29
CA VAL A 272 -14.49 0.08 -6.11
C VAL A 272 -14.12 0.98 -7.28
N MET A 273 -14.26 0.51 -8.52
CA MET A 273 -13.80 1.24 -9.70
C MET A 273 -14.53 2.58 -9.92
N ARG A 274 -15.72 2.76 -9.33
CA ARG A 274 -16.52 4.00 -9.46
C ARG A 274 -16.13 5.06 -8.43
N PHE A 275 -15.26 4.75 -7.47
CA PHE A 275 -14.77 5.76 -6.53
C PHE A 275 -13.71 6.67 -7.18
N PRO A 276 -13.91 8.01 -7.20
CA PRO A 276 -13.00 8.94 -7.89
C PRO A 276 -11.55 8.87 -7.41
N PHE A 277 -11.32 8.55 -6.13
CA PHE A 277 -9.98 8.51 -5.57
C PHE A 277 -9.13 7.35 -6.13
N ILE A 278 -9.75 6.27 -6.64
CA ILE A 278 -9.03 5.09 -7.16
C ILE A 278 -8.10 5.47 -8.30
N LEU A 279 -8.53 6.38 -9.18
CA LEU A 279 -7.75 6.89 -10.31
C LEU A 279 -6.41 7.48 -9.87
N THR A 280 -6.30 8.00 -8.65
CA THR A 280 -5.10 8.69 -8.13
C THR A 280 -4.46 7.99 -6.92
N SER A 281 -4.99 6.84 -6.51
CA SER A 281 -4.45 6.04 -5.41
C SER A 281 -4.02 4.66 -5.89
N SER A 282 -4.96 3.71 -6.02
CA SER A 282 -4.64 2.30 -6.25
C SER A 282 -4.42 1.99 -7.72
N TYR A 283 -5.12 2.67 -8.63
CA TYR A 283 -4.97 2.41 -10.05
C TYR A 283 -3.53 2.60 -10.60
N PRO A 284 -2.80 3.69 -10.28
CA PRO A 284 -1.41 3.80 -10.71
C PRO A 284 -0.46 2.81 -10.02
N HIS A 285 -0.83 2.26 -8.86
CA HIS A 285 -0.09 1.16 -8.19
C HIS A 285 -0.22 -0.13 -9.00
N GLU A 286 -1.45 -0.51 -9.39
CA GLU A 286 -1.70 -1.69 -10.22
C GLU A 286 -1.04 -1.59 -11.61
N ILE A 287 -1.04 -0.40 -12.23
CA ILE A 287 -0.32 -0.18 -13.49
C ILE A 287 1.19 -0.39 -13.29
N LEU A 288 1.76 0.14 -12.20
CA LEU A 288 3.20 0.03 -11.95
C LEU A 288 3.66 -1.42 -11.76
N HIS A 289 2.77 -2.32 -11.30
CA HIS A 289 3.09 -3.74 -11.22
C HIS A 289 3.46 -4.38 -12.57
N ASN A 290 3.20 -3.71 -13.70
CA ASN A 290 3.64 -4.19 -15.01
C ASN A 290 5.14 -4.09 -15.21
N TRP A 291 5.84 -3.22 -14.46
CA TRP A 291 7.31 -3.23 -14.39
C TRP A 291 7.81 -4.13 -13.27
N TRP A 292 7.13 -4.11 -12.11
CA TRP A 292 7.53 -4.85 -10.91
C TRP A 292 6.49 -5.89 -10.50
N GLY A 293 6.85 -7.17 -10.45
CA GLY A 293 5.93 -8.25 -10.12
C GLY A 293 5.37 -8.95 -11.37
N ASN A 294 4.98 -8.21 -12.41
CA ASN A 294 4.54 -8.81 -13.68
C ASN A 294 5.60 -8.72 -14.79
N GLY A 295 6.42 -7.66 -14.79
CA GLY A 295 7.55 -7.49 -15.72
C GLY A 295 8.83 -8.13 -15.19
N VAL A 296 9.34 -7.63 -14.06
CA VAL A 296 10.41 -8.29 -13.28
C VAL A 296 9.77 -9.10 -12.17
N TYR A 297 9.88 -10.42 -12.24
CA TYR A 297 9.26 -11.32 -11.27
C TYR A 297 9.99 -11.27 -9.93
N VAL A 298 9.25 -11.55 -8.86
CA VAL A 298 9.80 -11.61 -7.50
C VAL A 298 10.37 -13.00 -7.25
N ASP A 299 11.63 -13.08 -6.80
CA ASP A 299 12.13 -14.26 -6.10
C ASP A 299 11.59 -14.24 -4.66
N TYR A 300 10.46 -14.92 -4.46
CA TYR A 300 9.80 -14.98 -3.16
C TYR A 300 10.65 -15.67 -2.09
N ALA A 301 11.65 -16.50 -2.44
CA ALA A 301 12.54 -17.10 -1.45
C ALA A 301 13.43 -16.05 -0.77
N SER A 302 13.64 -14.90 -1.42
CA SER A 302 14.37 -13.76 -0.87
C SER A 302 13.47 -12.68 -0.23
N GLY A 303 12.14 -12.84 -0.32
CA GLY A 303 11.15 -11.86 0.12
C GLY A 303 10.61 -10.98 -1.01
N ASN A 304 9.38 -10.51 -0.84
CA ASN A 304 8.63 -9.69 -1.78
C ASN A 304 9.04 -8.21 -1.68
N TRP A 305 10.06 -7.86 -2.45
CA TRP A 305 10.52 -6.47 -2.61
C TRP A 305 9.55 -5.58 -3.39
N CYS A 306 8.68 -6.18 -4.21
CA CYS A 306 7.86 -5.48 -5.19
C CYS A 306 6.86 -4.54 -4.50
N GLU A 307 6.12 -5.00 -3.49
CA GLU A 307 5.12 -4.17 -2.80
C GLU A 307 5.72 -2.88 -2.22
N GLY A 308 6.89 -2.99 -1.58
CA GLY A 308 7.60 -1.85 -1.02
C GLY A 308 8.06 -0.86 -2.11
N LEU A 309 8.56 -1.36 -3.24
CA LEU A 309 9.01 -0.53 -4.35
C LEU A 309 7.84 0.15 -5.07
N THR A 310 6.74 -0.58 -5.27
CA THR A 310 5.52 -0.06 -5.90
C THR A 310 4.87 0.99 -5.00
N SER A 311 4.75 0.76 -3.70
CA SER A 311 4.29 1.79 -2.75
C SER A 311 5.19 3.02 -2.71
N TYR A 312 6.49 2.87 -2.95
CA TYR A 312 7.40 4.01 -3.06
C TYR A 312 7.16 4.82 -4.35
N GLN A 313 7.09 4.16 -5.50
CA GLN A 313 7.04 4.81 -6.81
C GLN A 313 5.63 5.21 -7.28
N ALA A 314 4.58 4.68 -6.64
CA ALA A 314 3.20 5.09 -6.86
C ALA A 314 2.68 5.88 -5.64
N ASP A 315 2.39 5.19 -4.53
CA ASP A 315 1.63 5.77 -3.43
C ASP A 315 2.34 6.97 -2.78
N HIS A 316 3.61 6.80 -2.41
CA HIS A 316 4.42 7.88 -1.85
C HIS A 316 4.73 8.94 -2.89
N TYR A 317 5.13 8.56 -4.11
CA TYR A 317 5.51 9.50 -5.18
C TYR A 317 4.42 10.55 -5.46
N PHE A 318 3.14 10.14 -5.59
CA PHE A 318 2.06 11.11 -5.82
C PHE A 318 1.81 12.01 -4.61
N LYS A 319 1.97 11.50 -3.39
CA LYS A 319 1.91 12.33 -2.18
C LYS A 319 3.07 13.31 -2.11
N GLU A 320 4.27 12.88 -2.45
CA GLU A 320 5.46 13.75 -2.53
C GLU A 320 5.25 14.86 -3.55
N LYS A 321 4.73 14.55 -4.74
CA LYS A 321 4.38 15.54 -5.77
C LYS A 321 3.31 16.54 -5.32
N ALA A 322 2.39 16.12 -4.46
CA ALA A 322 1.39 16.98 -3.85
C ALA A 322 1.89 17.73 -2.60
N GLY A 323 3.19 17.71 -2.29
CA GLY A 323 3.77 18.37 -1.10
C GLY A 323 3.51 17.63 0.21
N LYS A 324 2.96 16.42 0.18
CA LYS A 324 2.56 15.59 1.33
C LYS A 324 3.47 14.38 1.56
N GLY A 325 4.68 14.41 1.01
CA GLY A 325 5.63 13.30 1.11
C GLY A 325 6.06 13.00 2.54
N ALA A 326 6.37 14.05 3.34
CA ALA A 326 6.74 13.88 4.75
C ALA A 326 5.58 13.33 5.59
N ASP A 327 4.35 13.81 5.35
CA ASP A 327 3.15 13.26 6.00
C ASP A 327 2.95 11.78 5.70
N TYR A 328 3.13 11.37 4.44
CA TYR A 328 2.98 9.97 4.05
C TYR A 328 4.06 9.07 4.67
N ARG A 329 5.31 9.55 4.77
CA ARG A 329 6.38 8.84 5.49
C ARG A 329 6.09 8.74 6.98
N ARG A 330 5.62 9.82 7.62
CA ARG A 330 5.14 9.77 9.02
C ARG A 330 4.02 8.75 9.20
N GLU A 331 3.00 8.75 8.32
CA GLU A 331 1.92 7.75 8.35
C GLU A 331 2.48 6.32 8.23
N ALA A 332 3.52 6.11 7.43
CA ALA A 332 4.19 4.82 7.29
C ALA A 332 4.91 4.39 8.59
N LEU A 333 5.66 5.30 9.23
CA LEU A 333 6.30 5.04 10.53
C LEU A 333 5.28 4.80 11.64
N GLN A 334 4.21 5.59 11.66
CA GLN A 334 3.11 5.45 12.61
C GLN A 334 2.46 4.07 12.49
N LYS A 335 2.13 3.59 11.28
CA LYS A 335 1.58 2.24 11.09
C LYS A 335 2.47 1.17 11.71
N TYR A 336 3.79 1.28 11.51
CA TYR A 336 4.73 0.35 12.13
C TYR A 336 4.70 0.43 13.66
N ALA A 337 4.71 1.64 14.24
CA ALA A 337 4.61 1.83 15.69
C ALA A 337 3.27 1.34 16.28
N ASP A 338 2.17 1.53 15.56
CA ASP A 338 0.82 1.16 16.00
C ASP A 338 0.63 -0.37 16.02
N TYR A 339 1.07 -1.06 14.96
CA TYR A 339 0.77 -2.48 14.75
C TYR A 339 1.88 -3.45 15.13
N VAL A 340 3.15 -3.06 14.99
CA VAL A 340 4.28 -3.99 15.20
C VAL A 340 4.77 -3.87 16.63
N LYS A 341 4.37 -4.82 17.49
CA LYS A 341 4.84 -4.89 18.89
C LYS A 341 5.98 -5.90 19.03
N LYS A 342 6.57 -5.96 20.22
CA LYS A 342 7.68 -6.88 20.51
C LYS A 342 7.20 -8.33 20.32
N GLY A 343 7.83 -9.05 19.40
CA GLY A 343 7.50 -10.44 19.05
C GLY A 343 6.72 -10.59 17.74
N ASP A 344 6.14 -9.50 17.22
CA ASP A 344 5.36 -9.51 15.97
C ASP A 344 6.20 -9.19 14.72
N ASP A 345 7.38 -8.60 14.91
CA ASP A 345 8.21 -8.09 13.82
C ASP A 345 9.03 -9.18 13.13
N PHE A 346 9.23 -9.02 11.81
CA PHE A 346 10.04 -9.92 10.99
C PHE A 346 10.83 -9.16 9.91
N PRO A 347 11.95 -9.72 9.41
CA PRO A 347 12.73 -9.13 8.32
C PRO A 347 11.94 -8.96 7.02
N LEU A 348 12.29 -7.97 6.19
CA LEU A 348 11.69 -7.82 4.85
C LEU A 348 11.98 -9.05 3.97
N ALA A 349 13.09 -9.75 4.21
CA ALA A 349 13.41 -11.00 3.52
C ALA A 349 12.38 -12.13 3.73
N GLU A 350 11.57 -12.05 4.79
CA GLU A 350 10.53 -13.03 5.13
C GLU A 350 9.12 -12.55 4.73
N PHE A 351 9.00 -11.34 4.16
CA PHE A 351 7.72 -10.84 3.69
C PHE A 351 7.34 -11.50 2.36
N HIS A 352 6.26 -12.29 2.32
CA HIS A 352 5.77 -12.88 1.06
C HIS A 352 4.48 -12.25 0.54
N GLY A 353 3.77 -11.49 1.37
CA GLY A 353 2.52 -10.84 1.01
C GLY A 353 1.72 -10.40 2.24
N ARG A 354 0.70 -9.59 2.01
CA ARG A 354 -0.17 -9.09 3.09
C ARG A 354 -1.07 -10.19 3.63
N HIS A 355 -1.07 -10.35 4.95
CA HIS A 355 -1.99 -11.23 5.69
C HIS A 355 -2.46 -10.61 7.02
N GLY A 356 -2.33 -9.29 7.16
CA GLY A 356 -2.72 -8.53 8.34
C GLY A 356 -1.96 -7.20 8.45
N ASP A 357 -2.29 -6.39 9.45
CA ASP A 357 -1.73 -5.04 9.59
C ASP A 357 -0.23 -5.03 9.90
N ILE A 358 0.26 -6.03 10.64
CA ILE A 358 1.69 -6.24 10.89
C ILE A 358 2.44 -6.43 9.56
N SER A 359 2.01 -7.40 8.75
CA SER A 359 2.62 -7.66 7.45
C SER A 359 2.50 -6.48 6.49
N ALA A 360 1.43 -5.69 6.57
CA ALA A 360 1.25 -4.49 5.77
C ALA A 360 2.22 -3.38 6.20
N ALA A 361 2.39 -3.17 7.51
CA ALA A 361 3.34 -2.20 8.04
C ALA A 361 4.80 -2.58 7.72
N ILE A 362 5.12 -3.87 7.67
CA ILE A 362 6.48 -4.32 7.30
C ILE A 362 6.67 -4.26 5.79
N GLY A 363 5.90 -5.04 5.01
CA GLY A 363 6.11 -5.15 3.57
C GLY A 363 5.94 -3.84 2.79
N TYR A 364 4.94 -3.04 3.15
CA TYR A 364 4.61 -1.79 2.43
C TYR A 364 5.28 -0.59 3.08
N SER A 365 5.08 -0.36 4.39
CA SER A 365 5.62 0.85 5.04
C SER A 365 7.14 0.80 5.23
N LYS A 366 7.69 -0.26 5.88
CA LYS A 366 9.15 -0.42 6.03
C LYS A 366 9.82 -0.63 4.66
N GLY A 367 9.21 -1.41 3.77
CA GLY A 367 9.68 -1.58 2.38
C GLY A 367 9.78 -0.26 1.61
N MET A 368 8.74 0.57 1.64
CA MET A 368 8.75 1.90 1.01
C MET A 368 9.82 2.81 1.61
N MET A 369 9.97 2.83 2.93
CA MET A 369 11.00 3.62 3.60
C MET A 369 12.42 3.13 3.29
N PHE A 370 12.62 1.83 3.09
CA PHE A 370 13.89 1.28 2.61
C PHE A 370 14.29 1.87 1.26
N PHE A 371 13.39 1.87 0.28
CA PHE A 371 13.67 2.45 -1.04
C PHE A 371 13.84 3.98 -0.98
N HIS A 372 13.09 4.67 -0.12
CA HIS A 372 13.28 6.09 0.14
C HIS A 372 14.67 6.41 0.68
N MET A 373 15.12 5.68 1.69
CA MET A 373 16.47 5.82 2.26
C MET A 373 17.56 5.47 1.25
N LEU A 374 17.33 4.46 0.41
CA LEU A 374 18.26 4.08 -0.66
C LEU A 374 18.39 5.20 -1.71
N LYS A 375 17.27 5.79 -2.15
CA LYS A 375 17.28 6.96 -3.05
C LYS A 375 17.98 8.17 -2.39
N ASN A 376 17.74 8.43 -1.11
CA ASN A 376 18.41 9.52 -0.40
C ASN A 376 19.93 9.29 -0.26
N ARG A 377 20.36 8.03 -0.12
CA ARG A 377 21.78 7.66 -0.06
C ARG A 377 22.49 7.86 -1.41
N LEU A 378 21.91 7.32 -2.48
CA LEU A 378 22.52 7.29 -3.81
C LEU A 378 22.28 8.56 -4.63
N GLY A 379 21.25 9.33 -4.28
CA GLY A 379 20.74 10.41 -5.12
C GLY A 379 19.77 9.88 -6.18
N LYS A 380 18.85 10.77 -6.60
CA LYS A 380 17.73 10.42 -7.48
C LYS A 380 18.16 9.84 -8.83
N SER A 381 19.14 10.44 -9.49
CA SER A 381 19.58 10.00 -10.83
C SER A 381 20.17 8.59 -10.80
N ILE A 382 21.07 8.31 -9.86
CA ILE A 382 21.71 7.00 -9.69
C ILE A 382 20.67 5.95 -9.32
N PHE A 383 19.75 6.26 -8.40
CA PHE A 383 18.67 5.35 -8.02
C PHE A 383 17.79 4.95 -9.23
N ILE A 384 17.35 5.93 -10.03
CA ILE A 384 16.55 5.64 -11.23
C ILE A 384 17.36 4.83 -12.26
N ASN A 385 18.65 5.13 -12.46
CA ASN A 385 19.50 4.33 -13.35
C ASN A 385 19.66 2.89 -12.85
N GLY A 386 19.79 2.68 -11.54
CA GLY A 386 19.81 1.35 -10.93
C GLY A 386 18.50 0.58 -11.16
N LEU A 387 17.35 1.24 -11.05
CA LEU A 387 16.05 0.63 -11.38
C LEU A 387 15.90 0.30 -12.86
N ARG A 388 16.31 1.20 -13.76
CA ARG A 388 16.31 0.94 -15.21
C ARG A 388 17.17 -0.26 -15.57
N ARG A 389 18.35 -0.39 -14.93
CA ARG A 389 19.24 -1.54 -15.08
C ARG A 389 18.61 -2.82 -14.55
N LEU A 390 18.00 -2.78 -13.37
CA LEU A 390 17.24 -3.93 -12.84
C LEU A 390 16.16 -4.38 -13.82
N TYR A 391 15.39 -3.42 -14.35
CA TYR A 391 14.33 -3.69 -15.31
C TYR A 391 14.88 -4.32 -16.60
N SER A 392 15.93 -3.76 -17.20
CA SER A 392 16.53 -4.31 -18.42
C SER A 392 17.15 -5.69 -18.21
N ASP A 393 17.82 -5.91 -17.07
CA ASP A 393 18.57 -7.13 -16.80
C ASP A 393 17.65 -8.31 -16.44
N PHE A 394 16.46 -8.03 -15.89
CA PHE A 394 15.54 -9.02 -15.33
C PHE A 394 14.13 -9.02 -15.95
N LEU A 395 13.92 -8.35 -17.08
CA LEU A 395 12.62 -8.40 -17.75
C LEU A 395 12.21 -9.85 -18.05
N PHE A 396 11.02 -10.23 -17.59
CA PHE A 396 10.45 -11.59 -17.60
C PHE A 396 11.31 -12.65 -16.89
N ARG A 397 12.07 -12.24 -15.87
CA ARG A 397 12.91 -13.10 -15.03
C ARG A 397 12.71 -12.73 -13.56
N GLN A 398 13.02 -13.68 -12.68
CA GLN A 398 12.97 -13.46 -11.24
C GLN A 398 14.18 -12.65 -10.76
N ALA A 399 13.94 -11.67 -9.89
CA ALA A 399 14.95 -10.90 -9.20
C ALA A 399 14.76 -11.00 -7.68
N SER A 400 15.88 -11.11 -6.96
CA SER A 400 15.96 -11.07 -5.50
C SER A 400 16.30 -9.67 -4.98
N PHE A 401 16.21 -9.45 -3.66
CA PHE A 401 16.79 -8.24 -3.05
C PHE A 401 18.29 -8.07 -3.37
N ASP A 402 19.04 -9.17 -3.54
CA ASP A 402 20.45 -9.12 -3.90
C ASP A 402 20.67 -8.69 -5.36
N ASP A 403 19.74 -9.00 -6.27
CA ASP A 403 19.77 -8.48 -7.65
C ASP A 403 19.49 -6.99 -7.71
N ILE A 404 18.57 -6.51 -6.87
CA ILE A 404 18.33 -5.07 -6.68
C ILE A 404 19.60 -4.40 -6.17
N ARG A 405 20.23 -4.97 -5.12
CA ARG A 405 21.49 -4.46 -4.59
C ARG A 405 22.54 -4.36 -5.68
N ARG A 406 22.82 -5.46 -6.40
CA ARG A 406 23.81 -5.49 -7.48
C ARG A 406 23.52 -4.47 -8.58
N SER A 407 22.26 -4.27 -8.93
CA SER A 407 21.86 -3.26 -9.93
C SER A 407 22.14 -1.83 -9.45
N MET A 408 21.92 -1.57 -8.15
CA MET A 408 22.22 -0.27 -7.52
C MET A 408 23.73 -0.05 -7.33
N GLU A 409 24.49 -1.07 -6.96
CA GLU A 409 25.95 -1.03 -6.86
C GLU A 409 26.57 -0.77 -8.24
N ALA A 410 26.09 -1.46 -9.28
CA ALA A 410 26.56 -1.25 -10.65
C ALA A 410 26.30 0.18 -11.16
N ALA A 411 25.17 0.79 -10.77
CA ALA A 411 24.84 2.16 -11.14
C ALA A 411 25.59 3.23 -10.33
N SER A 412 25.96 2.92 -9.09
CA SER A 412 26.54 3.90 -8.14
C SER A 412 28.05 3.80 -7.96
N GLY A 413 28.63 2.61 -8.15
CA GLY A 413 29.98 2.28 -7.71
C GLY A 413 30.12 2.11 -6.19
N GLU A 414 29.06 2.29 -5.40
CA GLU A 414 29.08 2.08 -3.96
C GLU A 414 28.88 0.60 -3.60
N LYS A 415 29.52 0.14 -2.52
CA LYS A 415 29.19 -1.13 -1.87
C LYS A 415 28.01 -0.95 -0.91
N LEU A 416 26.98 -1.76 -1.07
CA LEU A 416 25.69 -1.62 -0.38
C LEU A 416 25.35 -2.81 0.52
N ASP A 417 26.24 -3.80 0.64
CA ASP A 417 26.04 -5.02 1.44
C ASP A 417 25.54 -4.70 2.86
N ALA A 418 26.27 -3.86 3.61
CA ALA A 418 25.90 -3.50 4.98
C ALA A 418 24.55 -2.76 5.08
N PHE A 419 24.18 -1.98 4.06
CA PHE A 419 22.90 -1.28 4.04
C PHE A 419 21.74 -2.27 3.81
N PHE A 420 21.90 -3.20 2.86
CA PHE A 420 20.88 -4.21 2.58
C PHE A 420 20.77 -5.21 3.73
N ASP A 421 21.88 -5.70 4.30
CA ASP A 421 21.85 -6.60 5.44
C ASP A 421 21.10 -5.99 6.63
N GLN A 422 21.37 -4.71 6.93
CA GLN A 422 20.72 -4.00 8.04
C GLN A 422 19.22 -3.81 7.86
N TRP A 423 18.74 -3.53 6.65
CA TRP A 423 17.33 -3.17 6.45
C TRP A 423 16.45 -4.30 5.92
N ILE A 424 17.04 -5.25 5.19
CA ILE A 424 16.32 -6.36 4.58
C ILE A 424 16.30 -7.60 5.48
N LYS A 425 17.46 -7.95 6.07
CA LYS A 425 17.63 -9.21 6.81
C LYS A 425 17.37 -9.09 8.31
N ARG A 426 17.19 -7.86 8.82
CA ARG A 426 16.99 -7.60 10.25
C ARG A 426 15.58 -7.09 10.56
N ALA A 427 14.96 -7.71 11.56
CA ALA A 427 13.76 -7.20 12.23
C ALA A 427 14.11 -6.04 13.17
N GLY A 428 13.15 -5.14 13.38
CA GLY A 428 13.24 -3.97 14.24
C GLY A 428 13.35 -2.66 13.48
N ALA A 429 13.36 -1.59 14.27
CA ALA A 429 13.63 -0.22 13.86
C ALA A 429 14.50 0.48 14.93
N PRO A 430 15.39 1.42 14.56
CA PRO A 430 16.11 2.24 15.52
C PRO A 430 15.15 3.17 16.28
N ALA A 431 15.44 3.43 17.55
CA ALA A 431 14.77 4.47 18.33
C ALA A 431 15.81 5.55 18.65
N LEU A 432 15.49 6.81 18.37
CA LEU A 432 16.43 7.93 18.52
C LEU A 432 16.01 8.85 19.65
N ALA A 433 17.00 9.39 20.36
CA ALA A 433 16.81 10.46 21.33
C ALA A 433 17.86 11.56 21.15
N LEU A 434 17.43 12.82 21.17
CA LEU A 434 18.30 13.98 21.22
C LEU A 434 18.65 14.26 22.69
N ALA A 435 19.93 14.54 22.95
CA ALA A 435 20.42 14.91 24.28
C ALA A 435 21.45 16.04 24.15
N ASP A 436 21.65 16.78 25.24
CA ASP A 436 22.73 17.77 25.38
C ASP A 436 22.79 18.82 24.26
N ALA A 437 21.64 19.15 23.66
CA ALA A 437 21.55 20.16 22.62
C ALA A 437 21.81 21.55 23.24
N ARG A 438 22.92 22.18 22.85
CA ARG A 438 23.32 23.51 23.35
C ARG A 438 24.08 24.28 22.29
N GLN A 439 23.91 25.60 22.30
CA GLN A 439 24.79 26.50 21.57
C GLN A 439 25.98 26.91 22.45
N ALA A 440 27.14 27.11 21.85
CA ALA A 440 28.32 27.68 22.52
C ALA A 440 29.06 28.63 21.57
N SER A 441 29.70 29.65 22.13
CA SER A 441 30.67 30.47 21.42
C SER A 441 32.07 29.91 21.63
N THR A 442 32.84 29.80 20.57
CA THR A 442 34.24 29.33 20.56
C THR A 442 35.12 30.37 19.90
N ASP A 443 36.45 30.27 20.06
CA ASP A 443 37.41 31.15 19.40
C ASP A 443 37.27 31.15 17.86
N GLY A 444 36.70 30.08 17.28
CA GLY A 444 36.42 29.92 15.85
C GLY A 444 34.99 30.30 15.42
N GLY A 445 34.17 30.89 16.30
CA GLY A 445 32.78 31.27 16.05
C GLY A 445 31.75 30.47 16.85
N ASN A 446 30.47 30.68 16.56
CA ASN A 446 29.36 29.99 17.23
C ASN A 446 29.24 28.55 16.73
N VAL A 447 28.92 27.63 17.66
CA VAL A 447 28.68 26.22 17.36
C VAL A 447 27.41 25.72 18.01
N VAL A 448 26.77 24.73 17.39
CA VAL A 448 25.70 23.92 17.99
C VAL A 448 26.27 22.55 18.31
N ASN A 449 26.21 22.16 19.59
CA ASN A 449 26.60 20.85 20.09
C ASN A 449 25.34 20.05 20.43
N PHE A 450 25.32 18.77 20.11
CA PHE A 450 24.28 17.85 20.56
C PHE A 450 24.76 16.40 20.54
N SER A 451 24.06 15.54 21.27
CA SER A 451 24.27 14.10 21.29
C SER A 451 23.04 13.40 20.73
N LEU A 452 23.25 12.39 19.88
CA LEU A 452 22.19 11.46 19.50
C LEU A 452 22.42 10.12 20.18
N LYS A 453 21.33 9.51 20.67
CA LYS A 453 21.32 8.18 21.28
C LYS A 453 20.40 7.24 20.53
N GLN A 454 20.85 6.01 20.33
CA GLN A 454 20.06 4.89 19.84
C GLN A 454 19.57 4.07 21.04
N THR A 455 18.29 4.20 21.38
CA THR A 455 17.71 3.71 22.64
C THR A 455 17.05 2.34 22.52
N GLN A 456 16.93 1.78 21.31
CA GLN A 456 16.39 0.44 21.11
C GLN A 456 17.29 -0.63 21.80
N PRO A 457 16.72 -1.73 22.33
CA PRO A 457 17.50 -2.75 23.07
C PRO A 457 18.47 -3.56 22.19
N GLY A 458 18.20 -3.70 20.89
CA GLY A 458 19.05 -4.48 19.97
C GLY A 458 20.28 -3.73 19.43
N ASP A 459 20.96 -4.31 18.45
CA ASP A 459 22.18 -3.78 17.86
C ASP A 459 22.04 -2.34 17.33
N VAL A 460 23.17 -1.66 17.26
CA VAL A 460 23.29 -0.33 16.67
C VAL A 460 23.01 -0.40 15.17
N TYR A 461 22.29 0.59 14.66
CA TYR A 461 22.13 0.84 13.23
C TYR A 461 23.17 1.87 12.77
N ASP A 462 23.71 1.69 11.57
CA ASP A 462 24.45 2.72 10.85
C ASP A 462 23.44 3.62 10.12
N LEU A 463 23.31 4.87 10.59
CA LEU A 463 22.27 5.80 10.19
C LEU A 463 22.87 7.04 9.54
N ARG A 464 22.26 7.49 8.44
CA ARG A 464 22.51 8.79 7.81
C ARG A 464 21.35 9.72 8.14
N ILE A 465 21.52 10.56 9.15
CA ILE A 465 20.45 11.29 9.80
C ILE A 465 20.41 12.74 9.29
N PRO A 466 19.31 13.19 8.66
CA PRO A 466 19.13 14.60 8.34
C PRO A 466 19.04 15.45 9.60
N VAL A 467 19.73 16.58 9.61
CA VAL A 467 19.75 17.55 10.71
C VAL A 467 19.45 18.92 10.11
N VAL A 468 18.49 19.63 10.69
CA VAL A 468 18.08 20.96 10.27
C VAL A 468 18.29 21.92 11.44
N ILE A 469 19.02 23.00 11.19
CA ILE A 469 19.29 24.05 12.18
C ILE A 469 18.73 25.36 11.63
N ARG A 470 17.75 25.95 12.31
CA ARG A 470 17.26 27.29 11.97
C ARG A 470 18.16 28.32 12.63
N LEU A 471 18.58 29.31 11.86
CA LEU A 471 19.46 30.39 12.33
C LEU A 471 18.69 31.71 12.39
N SER A 472 18.98 32.51 13.40
CA SER A 472 18.36 33.82 13.60
C SER A 472 18.69 34.76 12.43
N GLY A 473 17.68 35.49 11.96
CA GLY A 473 17.81 36.41 10.82
C GLY A 473 18.01 35.74 9.46
N GLN A 474 17.92 34.41 9.34
CA GLN A 474 18.05 33.68 8.09
C GLN A 474 16.73 33.00 7.70
N SER A 475 16.31 33.16 6.44
CA SER A 475 15.09 32.54 5.91
C SER A 475 15.26 31.04 5.65
N GLU A 476 16.43 30.63 5.16
CA GLU A 476 16.74 29.24 4.85
C GLU A 476 17.47 28.56 6.02
N PRO A 477 17.04 27.37 6.45
CA PRO A 477 17.72 26.64 7.51
C PRO A 477 19.00 25.96 7.00
N LEU A 478 19.99 25.81 7.88
CA LEU A 478 21.16 24.99 7.64
C LEU A 478 20.77 23.51 7.65
N ARG A 479 21.04 22.79 6.55
CA ARG A 479 20.76 21.36 6.41
C ARG A 479 22.06 20.57 6.39
N LYS A 480 22.16 19.54 7.22
CA LYS A 480 23.29 18.62 7.32
C LYS A 480 22.79 17.18 7.33
N VAL A 481 23.66 16.24 6.97
CA VAL A 481 23.42 14.81 7.16
C VAL A 481 24.56 14.26 8.00
N VAL A 482 24.24 13.62 9.12
CA VAL A 482 25.24 13.06 10.03
C VAL A 482 25.24 11.55 9.98
N ARG A 483 26.41 10.93 10.10
CA ARG A 483 26.51 9.47 10.23
C ARG A 483 26.58 9.09 11.70
N MET A 484 25.64 8.25 12.15
CA MET A 484 25.62 7.71 13.50
C MET A 484 25.76 6.19 13.44
N SER A 485 26.83 5.67 14.02
CA SER A 485 27.14 4.23 14.04
C SER A 485 27.48 3.70 15.44
N LYS A 486 27.12 4.46 16.49
CA LYS A 486 27.33 4.13 17.90
C LYS A 486 26.02 4.29 18.69
N LYS A 487 25.92 3.66 19.86
CA LYS A 487 24.78 3.83 20.78
C LYS A 487 24.57 5.28 21.22
N SER A 488 25.65 6.02 21.42
CA SER A 488 25.64 7.46 21.72
C SER A 488 26.75 8.11 20.92
N GLN A 489 26.46 9.21 20.24
CA GLN A 489 27.44 9.95 19.44
C GLN A 489 27.18 11.45 19.52
N GLN A 490 28.24 12.21 19.77
CA GLN A 490 28.20 13.66 19.84
C GLN A 490 28.50 14.27 18.46
N PHE A 491 27.85 15.39 18.16
CA PHE A 491 28.01 16.17 16.94
C PHE A 491 28.17 17.64 17.30
N THR A 492 29.01 18.32 16.52
CA THR A 492 29.25 19.76 16.64
C THR A 492 29.21 20.37 15.24
N PHE A 493 28.40 21.41 15.06
CA PHE A 493 28.34 22.17 13.81
C PHE A 493 28.68 23.63 14.03
N PRO A 494 29.61 24.21 13.25
CA PRO A 494 29.78 25.65 13.19
C PRO A 494 28.53 26.29 12.56
N VAL A 495 28.10 27.42 13.13
CA VAL A 495 26.96 28.21 12.66
C VAL A 495 27.36 29.67 12.50
N SER A 496 26.87 30.29 11.43
CA SER A 496 27.21 31.69 11.08
C SER A 496 26.42 32.73 11.88
N ALA A 497 25.38 32.31 12.58
CA ALA A 497 24.49 33.14 13.38
C ALA A 497 23.95 32.32 14.56
N GLU A 498 23.20 32.96 15.45
CA GLU A 498 22.58 32.27 16.58
C GLU A 498 21.59 31.19 16.11
N ALA A 499 21.61 30.02 16.74
CA ALA A 499 20.66 28.96 16.42
C ALA A 499 19.34 29.22 17.14
N VAL A 500 18.24 29.19 16.40
CA VAL A 500 16.88 29.28 16.96
C VAL A 500 16.39 27.90 17.36
N SER A 501 16.55 26.92 16.46
CA SER A 501 16.15 25.54 16.71
C SER A 501 17.00 24.52 15.98
N LEU A 502 17.00 23.30 16.52
CA LEU A 502 17.63 22.10 15.99
C LEU A 502 16.55 21.02 15.84
N ALA A 503 16.44 20.41 14.67
CA ALA A 503 15.53 19.30 14.42
C ALA A 503 16.27 18.14 13.76
N ILE A 504 16.05 16.94 14.29
CA ILE A 504 16.62 15.68 13.82
C ILE A 504 15.55 14.94 13.01
N ASP A 505 15.86 14.62 11.77
CA ASP A 505 14.95 13.96 10.83
C ASP A 505 13.53 14.60 10.71
N PRO A 506 13.42 15.94 10.56
CA PRO A 506 12.12 16.63 10.59
C PRO A 506 11.21 16.33 9.38
N GLN A 507 11.71 15.57 8.41
CA GLN A 507 10.96 15.15 7.21
C GLN A 507 10.69 13.64 7.20
N TYR A 508 10.97 12.94 8.31
CA TYR A 508 10.76 11.49 8.44
C TYR A 508 11.43 10.72 7.30
N ASP A 509 12.67 11.05 6.98
CA ASP A 509 13.45 10.41 5.92
C ASP A 509 14.05 9.08 6.37
N LEU A 510 14.11 8.81 7.68
CA LEU A 510 14.61 7.56 8.24
C LEU A 510 13.47 6.61 8.60
N PHE A 511 13.66 5.32 8.32
CA PHE A 511 12.87 4.30 8.99
C PHE A 511 13.33 4.18 10.46
N ARG A 512 12.46 4.60 11.38
CA ARG A 512 12.71 4.59 12.83
C ARG A 512 11.41 4.37 13.61
N GLN A 513 11.55 4.00 14.88
CA GLN A 513 10.43 4.07 15.81
C GLN A 513 10.06 5.54 15.99
N LEU A 514 8.78 5.83 15.73
CA LEU A 514 8.21 7.15 15.94
C LEU A 514 7.88 7.30 17.43
N ASP A 515 8.28 8.40 18.04
CA ASP A 515 7.89 8.68 19.42
C ASP A 515 6.37 8.98 19.46
N PRO A 516 5.63 8.58 20.52
CA PRO A 516 4.21 8.90 20.64
C PRO A 516 3.88 10.39 20.50
N SER A 517 4.78 11.29 20.92
CA SER A 517 4.61 12.74 20.74
C SER A 517 4.71 13.21 19.29
N GLU A 518 5.31 12.39 18.42
CA GLU A 518 5.40 12.61 16.98
C GLU A 518 4.23 11.98 16.19
N ILE A 519 3.18 11.53 16.90
CA ILE A 519 1.94 11.06 16.30
C ILE A 519 0.85 12.11 16.53
N PRO A 520 0.28 12.71 15.47
CA PRO A 520 -0.83 13.65 15.63
C PRO A 520 -2.00 12.98 16.33
N VAL A 521 -2.57 13.67 17.31
CA VAL A 521 -3.78 13.18 17.99
C VAL A 521 -4.91 13.10 16.96
N SER A 522 -5.62 11.98 16.91
CA SER A 522 -6.60 11.70 15.85
C SER A 522 -7.91 11.14 16.39
N LEU A 523 -8.97 11.27 15.60
CA LEU A 523 -10.29 10.74 15.92
C LEU A 523 -10.31 9.21 16.12
N GLY A 524 -9.43 8.49 15.43
CA GLY A 524 -9.29 7.05 15.50
C GLY A 524 -8.81 6.59 16.87
N GLN A 525 -7.91 7.35 17.52
CA GLN A 525 -7.47 7.09 18.88
C GLN A 525 -8.63 7.22 19.88
N PHE A 526 -9.53 8.19 19.69
CA PHE A 526 -10.76 8.28 20.48
C PHE A 526 -11.61 7.02 20.30
N PHE A 527 -11.86 6.60 19.05
CA PHE A 527 -12.64 5.38 18.78
C PHE A 527 -11.99 4.07 19.23
N ALA A 528 -10.67 4.04 19.37
CA ALA A 528 -9.92 2.89 19.86
C ALA A 528 -9.80 2.84 21.40
N SER A 529 -10.29 3.87 22.10
CA SER A 529 -10.18 3.96 23.56
C SER A 529 -11.08 2.94 24.26
N LYS A 530 -10.52 2.24 25.25
CA LYS A 530 -11.26 1.26 26.08
C LYS A 530 -12.26 1.92 27.04
N LYS A 531 -12.02 3.19 27.38
CA LYS A 531 -12.84 4.01 28.27
C LYS A 531 -13.07 5.36 27.60
N ALA A 532 -14.33 5.75 27.45
CA ALA A 532 -14.68 7.02 26.81
C ALA A 532 -15.87 7.69 27.49
N LEU A 533 -15.89 9.02 27.49
CA LEU A 533 -16.97 9.85 28.00
C LEU A 533 -17.51 10.75 26.90
N ILE A 534 -18.79 10.61 26.56
CA ILE A 534 -19.48 11.50 25.63
C ILE A 534 -20.26 12.53 26.45
N VAL A 535 -19.92 13.81 26.29
CA VAL A 535 -20.50 14.93 27.01
C VAL A 535 -21.52 15.64 26.12
N LEU A 536 -22.79 15.53 26.47
CA LEU A 536 -23.88 16.25 25.81
C LEU A 536 -23.85 17.72 26.24
N PRO A 537 -24.06 18.68 25.32
CA PRO A 537 -24.06 20.11 25.66
C PRO A 537 -25.20 20.44 26.62
N GLN A 538 -24.97 21.43 27.48
CA GLN A 538 -25.98 21.93 28.43
C GLN A 538 -27.22 22.50 27.71
N GLN A 539 -27.00 23.26 26.63
CA GLN A 539 -28.05 23.93 25.88
C GLN A 539 -28.00 23.55 24.39
N ALA A 540 -29.14 23.15 23.85
CA ALA A 540 -29.37 22.91 22.42
C ALA A 540 -30.87 22.92 22.14
N SER A 541 -31.29 23.16 20.89
CA SER A 541 -32.69 23.00 20.51
C SER A 541 -33.15 21.55 20.75
N PRO A 542 -34.45 21.29 20.98
CA PRO A 542 -34.96 19.93 21.22
C PRO A 542 -34.56 18.95 20.13
N GLU A 543 -34.60 19.38 18.86
CA GLU A 543 -34.21 18.59 17.69
C GLU A 543 -32.71 18.25 17.71
N MET A 544 -31.86 19.25 17.93
CA MET A 544 -30.40 19.09 18.02
C MET A 544 -30.03 18.16 19.18
N MET A 545 -30.69 18.30 20.33
CA MET A 545 -30.45 17.45 21.49
C MET A 545 -30.88 16.00 21.26
N ALA A 546 -32.01 15.79 20.57
CA ALA A 546 -32.44 14.46 20.18
C ALA A 546 -31.42 13.80 19.24
N ALA A 547 -30.90 14.55 18.27
CA ALA A 547 -29.88 14.09 17.34
C ALA A 547 -28.56 13.73 18.05
N TRP A 548 -28.05 14.57 18.95
CA TRP A 548 -26.84 14.27 19.74
C TRP A 548 -27.00 13.05 20.63
N ARG A 549 -28.15 12.89 21.31
CA ARG A 549 -28.43 11.71 22.12
C ARG A 549 -28.46 10.43 21.30
N LYS A 550 -28.99 10.49 20.07
CA LYS A 550 -29.02 9.35 19.14
C LYS A 550 -27.61 8.98 18.68
N LEU A 551 -26.79 9.96 18.31
CA LEU A 551 -25.38 9.74 17.95
C LEU A 551 -24.61 9.14 19.13
N ALA A 552 -24.68 9.75 20.31
CA ALA A 552 -23.95 9.31 21.50
C ALA A 552 -24.30 7.86 21.88
N ARG A 553 -25.60 7.51 21.90
CA ARG A 553 -26.05 6.14 22.17
C ARG A 553 -25.59 5.16 21.11
N GLY A 554 -25.69 5.54 19.83
CA GLY A 554 -25.26 4.69 18.72
C GLY A 554 -23.78 4.35 18.81
N TRP A 555 -22.92 5.35 19.06
CA TRP A 555 -21.50 5.13 19.20
C TRP A 555 -21.15 4.33 20.45
N ALA A 556 -21.70 4.68 21.62
CA ALA A 556 -21.44 3.95 22.87
C ALA A 556 -21.88 2.47 22.79
N ALA A 557 -22.99 2.16 22.13
CA ALA A 557 -23.47 0.79 21.98
C ALA A 557 -22.69 -0.05 20.95
N SER A 558 -22.03 0.61 19.99
CA SER A 558 -21.33 -0.06 18.87
C SER A 558 -19.88 -0.44 19.18
N ARG A 559 -19.36 -0.11 20.36
CA ARG A 559 -17.93 -0.22 20.68
C ARG A 559 -17.68 -1.10 21.90
N PRO A 560 -16.62 -1.92 21.89
CA PRO A 560 -16.19 -2.63 23.09
C PRO A 560 -15.54 -1.65 24.08
N GLY A 561 -16.00 -1.60 25.33
CA GLY A 561 -15.41 -0.79 26.39
C GLY A 561 -16.40 -0.11 27.34
N ASP A 562 -15.88 0.64 28.32
CA ASP A 562 -16.67 1.45 29.25
C ASP A 562 -16.93 2.85 28.66
N TRP A 563 -18.00 2.96 27.87
CA TRP A 563 -18.43 4.20 27.22
C TRP A 563 -19.62 4.81 27.97
N LYS A 564 -19.42 6.00 28.56
CA LYS A 564 -20.45 6.70 29.34
C LYS A 564 -20.96 7.93 28.60
N ILE A 565 -22.24 8.24 28.78
CA ILE A 565 -22.87 9.45 28.24
C ILE A 565 -23.33 10.27 29.43
N VAL A 566 -22.85 11.52 29.52
CA VAL A 566 -23.15 12.42 30.64
C VAL A 566 -23.58 13.77 30.07
N LYS A 567 -24.47 14.48 30.79
CA LYS A 567 -24.78 15.87 30.49
C LYS A 567 -23.71 16.76 31.11
N GLU A 568 -23.25 17.75 30.37
CA GLU A 568 -22.26 18.73 30.81
C GLU A 568 -22.54 19.30 32.20
N GLN A 569 -23.80 19.65 32.50
CA GLN A 569 -24.22 20.18 33.81
C GLN A 569 -23.95 19.26 35.02
N ASN A 570 -23.63 17.98 34.78
CA ASN A 570 -23.30 17.00 35.81
C ASN A 570 -21.78 16.84 35.99
N LEU A 571 -20.97 17.68 35.34
CA LEU A 571 -19.51 17.63 35.39
C LEU A 571 -18.96 18.98 35.83
N GLU A 572 -18.16 18.99 36.90
CA GLU A 572 -17.35 20.15 37.27
C GLU A 572 -16.05 20.19 36.45
N ASN A 573 -15.44 19.03 36.23
CA ASN A 573 -14.20 18.85 35.48
C ASN A 573 -14.25 17.61 34.59
N LEU A 574 -13.45 17.59 33.53
CA LEU A 574 -13.30 16.42 32.67
C LEU A 574 -12.30 15.41 33.28
N PRO A 575 -12.59 14.10 33.28
CA PRO A 575 -11.72 13.07 33.88
C PRO A 575 -10.38 12.93 33.15
N ASP A 576 -9.26 12.83 33.88
CA ASP A 576 -7.92 12.81 33.27
C ASP A 576 -7.52 11.48 32.62
N ASP A 577 -8.15 10.38 33.03
CA ASP A 577 -7.79 9.01 32.62
C ASP A 577 -8.66 8.45 31.49
N THR A 578 -9.50 9.29 30.88
CA THR A 578 -10.56 8.87 29.95
C THR A 578 -10.56 9.73 28.69
N ALA A 579 -10.76 9.10 27.53
CA ALA A 579 -10.98 9.83 26.28
C ALA A 579 -12.34 10.52 26.31
N VAL A 580 -12.42 11.79 25.91
CA VAL A 580 -13.63 12.60 26.02
C VAL A 580 -14.09 13.06 24.64
N LEU A 581 -15.39 13.00 24.37
CA LEU A 581 -16.03 13.64 23.22
C LEU A 581 -17.03 14.70 23.71
N LEU A 582 -16.74 15.95 23.41
CA LEU A 582 -17.62 17.08 23.61
C LEU A 582 -18.55 17.22 22.40
N LEU A 583 -19.85 17.38 22.63
CA LEU A 583 -20.83 17.58 21.57
C LEU A 583 -21.38 19.01 21.59
N GLY A 584 -21.57 19.58 20.41
CA GLY A 584 -22.25 20.86 20.19
C GLY A 584 -21.37 22.10 20.38
N TRP A 585 -21.77 23.19 19.72
CA TRP A 585 -21.07 24.48 19.77
C TRP A 585 -21.06 25.11 21.18
N GLY A 586 -22.12 24.92 21.96
CA GLY A 586 -22.29 25.52 23.28
C GLY A 586 -21.69 24.75 24.45
N ASN A 587 -20.77 23.81 24.21
CA ASN A 587 -20.13 23.04 25.28
C ASN A 587 -19.04 23.87 25.96
N HIS A 588 -19.15 24.15 27.26
CA HIS A 588 -18.24 24.99 28.04
C HIS A 588 -16.80 24.46 28.04
N PHE A 589 -16.63 23.14 27.97
CA PHE A 589 -15.30 22.54 27.91
C PHE A 589 -14.64 22.66 26.54
N ALA A 590 -15.32 23.19 25.51
CA ALA A 590 -14.77 23.32 24.16
C ALA A 590 -13.54 24.26 24.12
N SER A 591 -13.42 25.19 25.06
CA SER A 591 -12.24 26.05 25.22
C SER A 591 -10.96 25.27 25.53
N MET A 592 -11.06 24.01 25.97
CA MET A 592 -9.92 23.12 26.19
C MET A 592 -9.39 22.49 24.90
N ILE A 593 -10.08 22.66 23.78
CA ILE A 593 -9.54 22.31 22.46
C ILE A 593 -8.45 23.33 22.12
N GLY A 594 -7.22 22.85 21.94
CA GLY A 594 -5.99 23.63 22.13
C GLY A 594 -5.72 24.82 21.20
N ASP A 595 -4.63 25.52 21.49
CA ASP A 595 -4.19 26.82 20.93
C ASP A 595 -3.97 26.87 19.41
N GLN A 596 -4.09 25.73 18.72
CA GLN A 596 -3.95 25.65 17.25
C GLN A 596 -5.21 26.12 16.51
N ILE A 597 -6.24 26.59 17.23
CA ILE A 597 -7.51 27.06 16.69
C ILE A 597 -7.75 28.50 17.13
N ALA A 598 -8.01 29.37 16.15
CA ALA A 598 -8.51 30.71 16.43
C ALA A 598 -10.03 30.72 16.36
N PHE A 599 -10.65 31.17 17.46
CA PHE A 599 -12.09 31.30 17.58
C PHE A 599 -12.55 32.71 17.20
N ASP A 600 -13.49 32.78 16.26
CA ASP A 600 -14.23 33.97 15.90
C ASP A 600 -15.73 33.71 16.20
N PRO A 601 -16.58 34.74 16.44
CA PRO A 601 -18.02 34.57 16.63
C PRO A 601 -18.70 33.67 15.59
N ASP A 602 -18.39 33.84 14.30
CA ASP A 602 -19.10 33.17 13.19
C ASP A 602 -18.23 32.17 12.44
N THR A 603 -16.91 32.17 12.69
CA THR A 603 -15.96 31.31 12.00
C THR A 603 -14.97 30.64 12.94
N LEU A 604 -14.25 29.65 12.43
CA LEU A 604 -13.20 28.94 13.13
C LEU A 604 -12.03 28.76 12.16
N SER A 605 -10.83 29.23 12.55
CA SER A 605 -9.63 29.13 11.71
C SER A 605 -8.89 27.83 12.04
N ILE A 606 -8.78 26.94 11.05
CA ILE A 606 -8.10 25.65 11.16
C ILE A 606 -7.08 25.57 10.03
N ASP A 607 -5.79 25.45 10.38
CA ASP A 607 -4.71 25.25 9.40
C ASP A 607 -4.72 26.33 8.28
N GLY A 608 -4.90 27.58 8.68
CA GLY A 608 -4.98 28.74 7.78
C GLY A 608 -6.29 28.85 6.98
N SER A 609 -7.24 27.93 7.15
CA SER A 609 -8.55 27.95 6.51
C SER A 609 -9.63 28.44 7.47
N ASN A 610 -10.40 29.45 7.07
CA ASN A 610 -11.54 29.94 7.86
C ASN A 610 -12.81 29.17 7.48
N ILE A 611 -13.40 28.48 8.44
CA ILE A 611 -14.63 27.70 8.26
C ILE A 611 -15.78 28.40 8.97
N SER A 612 -16.87 28.67 8.26
CA SER A 612 -18.08 29.22 8.87
C SER A 612 -18.70 28.22 9.83
N LYS A 613 -19.26 28.68 10.95
CA LYS A 613 -20.07 27.83 11.83
C LYS A 613 -21.41 27.49 11.18
N ALA A 614 -21.97 28.42 10.41
CA ALA A 614 -23.23 28.23 9.70
C ALA A 614 -23.11 27.15 8.63
N ASP A 615 -24.11 26.27 8.54
CA ASP A 615 -24.19 25.13 7.61
C ASP A 615 -23.01 24.12 7.69
N HIS A 616 -22.16 24.22 8.71
CA HIS A 616 -21.01 23.34 8.87
C HIS A 616 -21.09 22.47 10.12
N SER A 617 -20.34 21.38 10.06
CA SER A 617 -20.09 20.47 11.18
C SER A 617 -18.61 20.21 11.27
N ILE A 618 -18.02 20.42 12.45
CA ILE A 618 -16.57 20.37 12.63
C ILE A 618 -16.23 19.35 13.70
N MET A 619 -15.27 18.48 13.40
CA MET A 619 -14.67 17.53 14.33
C MET A 619 -13.21 17.92 14.55
N LEU A 620 -12.81 18.06 15.80
CA LEU A 620 -11.45 18.43 16.22
C LEU A 620 -10.99 17.50 17.33
N THR A 621 -9.70 17.17 17.38
CA THR A 621 -9.11 16.40 18.48
C THR A 621 -7.91 17.11 19.09
N THR A 622 -7.64 16.96 20.37
CA THR A 622 -6.39 17.39 21.00
C THR A 622 -5.97 16.37 22.06
N GLY A 623 -4.70 16.38 22.44
CA GLY A 623 -4.19 15.56 23.53
C GLY A 623 -4.44 16.23 24.86
N ARG A 624 -4.85 15.46 25.87
CA ARG A 624 -5.00 15.91 27.26
C ARG A 624 -4.60 14.77 28.19
N ASN A 625 -3.52 14.95 28.95
CA ASN A 625 -3.03 13.96 29.93
C ASN A 625 -2.85 12.53 29.35
N GLY A 626 -2.36 12.45 28.11
CA GLY A 626 -2.19 11.17 27.39
C GLY A 626 -3.50 10.56 26.84
N GLN A 627 -4.63 11.25 27.00
CA GLN A 627 -5.94 10.86 26.45
C GLN A 627 -6.36 11.79 25.31
N VAL A 628 -7.33 11.34 24.52
CA VAL A 628 -7.91 12.16 23.45
C VAL A 628 -9.06 13.00 23.98
N LEU A 629 -9.02 14.30 23.74
CA LEU A 629 -10.16 15.20 23.85
C LEU A 629 -10.65 15.54 22.44
N ALA A 630 -11.85 15.09 22.11
CA ALA A 630 -12.54 15.30 20.86
C ALA A 630 -13.66 16.33 21.03
N TRP A 631 -13.91 17.13 20.02
CA TRP A 631 -15.05 18.05 19.96
C TRP A 631 -15.73 17.97 18.61
N LEU A 632 -17.03 17.62 18.63
CA LEU A 632 -17.87 17.50 17.45
C LEU A 632 -19.00 18.53 17.52
N THR A 633 -19.02 19.42 16.53
CA THR A 633 -20.03 20.46 16.37
C THR A 633 -20.87 20.22 15.12
N ALA A 634 -22.09 20.75 15.12
CA ALA A 634 -22.97 20.80 13.97
C ALA A 634 -23.92 21.98 14.12
N ASP A 635 -24.11 22.74 13.04
CA ASP A 635 -25.15 23.77 12.96
C ASP A 635 -26.54 23.18 12.75
N ARG A 636 -26.62 22.08 11.99
CA ARG A 636 -27.89 21.45 11.62
C ARG A 636 -28.09 20.10 12.30
N ALA A 637 -29.28 19.88 12.86
CA ALA A 637 -29.64 18.61 13.49
C ALA A 637 -29.74 17.45 12.47
N ASP A 638 -30.17 17.76 11.23
CA ASP A 638 -30.33 16.78 10.15
C ASP A 638 -29.01 16.24 9.58
N ALA A 639 -27.89 16.96 9.79
CA ALA A 639 -26.55 16.52 9.40
C ALA A 639 -25.99 15.41 10.32
N ILE A 640 -26.37 15.38 11.60
CA ILE A 640 -25.79 14.53 12.64
C ILE A 640 -25.86 13.02 12.32
N PRO A 641 -26.98 12.46 11.81
CA PRO A 641 -27.02 11.06 11.38
C PRO A 641 -26.00 10.74 10.28
N GLY A 642 -25.79 11.67 9.35
CA GLY A 642 -24.77 11.57 8.32
C GLY A 642 -23.36 11.56 8.90
N LEU A 643 -23.08 12.44 9.87
CA LEU A 643 -21.80 12.52 10.58
C LEU A 643 -21.51 11.24 11.36
N ALA A 644 -22.50 10.72 12.10
CA ALA A 644 -22.39 9.50 12.91
C ALA A 644 -21.89 8.30 12.08
N ARG A 645 -22.35 8.23 10.82
CA ARG A 645 -21.94 7.21 9.84
C ARG A 645 -20.61 7.53 9.17
N LYS A 646 -20.34 8.79 8.82
CA LYS A 646 -19.15 9.18 8.06
C LYS A 646 -17.89 9.25 8.91
N LEU A 647 -17.94 9.86 10.09
CA LEU A 647 -16.77 10.15 10.94
C LEU A 647 -15.91 8.92 11.30
N PRO A 648 -16.45 7.71 11.54
CA PRO A 648 -15.64 6.50 11.72
C PRO A 648 -14.67 6.21 10.56
N HIS A 649 -14.97 6.66 9.33
CA HIS A 649 -14.09 6.52 8.17
C HIS A 649 -12.98 7.58 8.10
N TYR A 650 -13.00 8.58 8.99
CA TYR A 650 -12.02 9.68 9.05
C TYR A 650 -11.12 9.58 10.30
N GLY A 651 -11.02 8.41 10.91
CA GLY A 651 -10.25 8.21 12.14
C GLY A 651 -8.78 8.62 12.08
N LYS A 652 -8.15 8.67 10.89
CA LYS A 652 -6.74 9.06 10.76
C LYS A 652 -6.46 10.57 10.80
N TYR A 653 -7.51 11.40 10.92
CA TYR A 653 -7.39 12.85 10.89
C TYR A 653 -7.57 13.45 12.29
N SER A 654 -6.83 14.53 12.58
CA SER A 654 -7.00 15.36 13.77
C SER A 654 -8.18 16.32 13.66
N TYR A 655 -8.47 16.78 12.45
CA TYR A 655 -9.60 17.66 12.18
C TYR A 655 -10.31 17.30 10.88
N VAL A 656 -11.62 17.49 10.87
CA VAL A 656 -12.49 17.24 9.72
C VAL A 656 -13.64 18.25 9.75
N ALA A 657 -13.89 18.93 8.64
CA ALA A 657 -15.03 19.83 8.47
C ALA A 657 -15.94 19.34 7.34
N PHE A 658 -17.23 19.32 7.60
CA PHE A 658 -18.28 19.00 6.64
C PHE A 658 -19.22 20.19 6.44
N SER A 659 -19.88 20.24 5.30
CA SER A 659 -20.96 21.18 5.01
C SER A 659 -22.25 20.49 4.60
N GLY A 660 -23.38 21.15 4.85
CA GLY A 660 -24.72 20.76 4.42
C GLY A 660 -25.37 19.62 5.22
N ALA A 661 -26.67 19.42 4.98
CA ALA A 661 -27.50 18.38 5.61
C ALA A 661 -27.05 16.94 5.26
N ALA A 662 -26.47 16.74 4.07
CA ALA A 662 -25.79 15.51 3.68
C ALA A 662 -24.28 15.75 3.78
N PRO A 663 -23.63 15.50 4.93
CA PRO A 663 -22.34 16.09 5.27
C PRO A 663 -21.29 15.85 4.20
N THR A 664 -20.93 16.88 3.44
CA THR A 664 -19.94 16.80 2.35
C THR A 664 -18.61 17.29 2.87
N ILE A 665 -17.54 16.57 2.55
CA ILE A 665 -16.22 16.87 3.10
C ILE A 665 -15.67 18.18 2.50
N GLY A 666 -15.35 19.15 3.36
CA GLY A 666 -14.75 20.43 2.97
C GLY A 666 -13.25 20.49 3.30
N LEU A 667 -12.90 20.21 4.55
CA LEU A 667 -11.52 20.23 5.05
C LEU A 667 -11.20 18.97 5.86
N LYS A 668 -9.96 18.49 5.76
CA LYS A 668 -9.43 17.47 6.68
C LYS A 668 -7.91 17.54 6.73
N GLY A 669 -7.33 17.20 7.88
CA GLY A 669 -5.90 17.16 8.05
C GLY A 669 -5.48 16.69 9.43
N ASN A 670 -4.20 16.83 9.71
CA ASN A 670 -3.58 16.47 10.97
C ASN A 670 -2.86 17.69 11.54
N TRP A 671 -2.86 17.83 12.86
CA TRP A 671 -2.13 18.92 13.50
C TRP A 671 -0.64 18.86 13.19
N GLN A 672 -0.04 20.05 13.11
CA GLN A 672 1.40 20.15 13.05
C GLN A 672 1.99 19.69 14.37
N ILE A 673 3.09 18.94 14.28
CA ILE A 673 3.78 18.41 15.45
C ILE A 673 4.68 19.50 16.00
N THR A 674 4.28 20.06 17.14
CA THR A 674 4.99 21.17 17.79
C THR A 674 5.93 20.70 18.91
N ALA A 675 5.85 19.43 19.31
CA ALA A 675 6.72 18.82 20.30
C ALA A 675 7.22 17.46 19.80
N SER A 676 8.55 17.29 19.77
CA SER A 676 9.22 16.03 19.44
C SER A 676 10.49 15.92 20.29
N PRO A 677 10.83 14.73 20.84
CA PRO A 677 12.09 14.49 21.54
C PRO A 677 13.31 14.58 20.61
N LEU A 678 13.09 14.78 19.31
CA LEU A 678 14.11 14.99 18.30
C LEU A 678 14.21 16.47 17.87
N MET A 679 13.58 17.37 18.61
CA MET A 679 13.70 18.83 18.42
C MET A 679 14.21 19.51 19.69
N ALA A 680 14.99 20.56 19.51
CA ALA A 680 15.42 21.47 20.57
C ALA A 680 15.25 22.92 20.10
N GLU A 681 14.64 23.75 20.95
CA GLU A 681 14.56 25.19 20.77
C GLU A 681 15.59 25.86 21.70
N PHE A 682 16.40 26.76 21.16
CA PHE A 682 17.45 27.46 21.92
C PHE A 682 16.97 28.82 22.45
N HIS A 683 15.89 29.36 21.86
CA HIS A 683 15.33 30.65 22.22
C HIS A 683 13.84 30.52 22.59
N ARG A 684 13.50 30.76 23.86
CA ARG A 684 12.14 31.20 24.23
C ARG A 684 12.15 32.73 24.23
N PRO A 685 11.40 33.43 23.36
CA PRO A 685 11.08 34.82 23.66
C PRO A 685 10.30 34.79 24.99
N GLY A 686 10.79 35.50 26.01
CA GLY A 686 9.96 35.80 27.18
C GLY A 686 8.66 36.47 26.73
N PRO A 687 7.57 36.38 27.51
CA PRO A 687 6.34 37.09 27.17
C PRO A 687 6.68 38.57 26.99
N ALA A 688 6.33 39.13 25.83
CA ALA A 688 6.55 40.52 25.52
C ALA A 688 5.99 41.37 26.67
N SER A 689 6.87 42.13 27.31
CA SER A 689 6.47 43.13 28.28
C SER A 689 5.46 44.06 27.62
N SER A 690 4.32 44.22 28.29
CA SER A 690 3.22 45.09 27.88
C SER A 690 3.75 46.48 27.51
N PRO A 691 3.28 47.13 26.43
CA PRO A 691 3.64 48.51 26.18
C PRO A 691 3.12 49.35 27.35
N GLN A 692 4.05 49.95 28.10
CA GLN A 692 3.70 50.99 29.06
C GLN A 692 2.94 52.08 28.31
N SER A 693 1.69 52.32 28.71
CA SER A 693 0.94 53.47 28.24
C SER A 693 1.63 54.74 28.75
N THR A 694 2.35 55.41 27.86
CA THR A 694 2.74 56.80 28.07
C THR A 694 1.47 57.64 27.97
N LYS A 695 0.96 58.06 29.13
CA LYS A 695 0.08 59.23 29.24
C LYS A 695 0.78 60.45 28.66
N ARG A 696 0.17 61.07 27.65
CA ARG A 696 -0.03 62.53 27.56
C ARG A 696 -1.09 62.84 26.52
#